data_AF-A0A6I7PVI3-F1
#
_entry.id   AF-A0A6I7PVI3-F1
#
_cell.length_a   1.000
_cell.length_b   1.000
_cell.length_c   1.000
_cell.angle_alpha   90.00
_cell.angle_beta   90.00
_cell.angle_gamma   90.00
#
_symmetry.space_group_name_H-M   'P 1'
#
loop_
_entity.id
_entity.type
_entity.pdbx_description
1 polymer ?
#
loop_
_entity_poly.entity_id
_entity_poly.type
_entity_poly.pdbx_seq_one_letter_code
_entity_poly.pdbx_strand_id
1 'polypeptide(L)'
;MQKPTTPTSPLSMRRLSAIIAAAGASALAGASAPDDTATPAAAAPHHDGCDPVREAFLRHAAGLPMCFPENMTREEMQRAMDQHALLPPAMLGQSPGPRFFTDTVVWTGGAGFGPSGQAAPANLTFSFPDDGVQWGLAGIDPATIGPNELNQQLINRFNDVDRGREHIRQSIAAWQMNTGLRFREVADDNSPMDTSEVSVPWRGDIRIGGADATGATYLGYSAFPSATGMFAVGGGDMYIATNRFTLLSLGDPSNNFRRFRNLVAHELGHGLGMIHTVPCNQTKLMEPLIHTSTDMLTVDEIRGGARNYGGRFAGNHTLADAHDFGDLAPLPGIRRGVSERNLALNGAAGPNNTGSHWYVFTLSEPDIINVFVDPAGGIYDNGQQTTGCNGAVTSVWAFAAGDLALELVDLNTGVSWLANNTQAGDPEFIFTGVVPPSTYALRVSDVGPNAHQIVQLYDLLIFLGSVIDRPPTAVAGVDKRCEANTACWFLGHINSRVNMPGATLVELQWDLIGDGVPDAFLSPPDEAVFFYPSSGDYNVTLWAYDSDGRVATDQITVTVFGATTALSQISPNSAYRGQSVTGTVAGANFKIPTTLALSGTGWTSGTMTPTNSLGTEAEFTLVIDQTATPGLRSVRVTNAEGSDDLIDAFEILDCPGDTNGDLQIDFADIGVVLANFGLCAGDPGYNPVADVNFDGCVDFADLSIVLTNFGNTCP
;
A
#
# COMPACT_ATOMS: atom_id res chain seq x y z
N MET A 1 21.88 44.33 -6.96
CA MET A 1 22.12 43.11 -6.17
C MET A 1 20.86 42.81 -5.38
N GLN A 2 19.95 42.04 -5.98
CA GLN A 2 18.77 41.48 -5.35
C GLN A 2 19.18 40.22 -4.58
N LYS A 3 18.70 40.06 -3.35
CA LYS A 3 18.75 38.83 -2.55
C LYS A 3 17.29 38.53 -2.14
N PRO A 4 16.84 37.26 -2.15
CA PRO A 4 15.43 36.91 -2.30
C PRO A 4 14.67 36.88 -0.96
N THR A 5 13.38 37.21 -1.04
CA THR A 5 12.39 37.14 0.04
C THR A 5 11.85 35.72 0.20
N THR A 6 11.96 35.18 1.40
CA THR A 6 11.35 33.93 1.88
C THR A 6 9.83 34.04 2.03
N PRO A 7 9.06 32.96 1.75
CA PRO A 7 7.61 32.93 1.95
C PRO A 7 7.21 32.67 3.40
N THR A 8 5.95 33.02 3.66
CA THR A 8 5.19 33.11 4.91
C THR A 8 5.11 31.82 5.75
N SER A 9 5.33 31.97 7.06
CA SER A 9 5.08 30.98 8.12
C SER A 9 3.60 30.85 8.48
N PRO A 10 3.07 29.65 8.79
CA PRO A 10 1.69 29.48 9.25
C PRO A 10 1.50 29.94 10.71
N LEU A 11 0.34 30.56 10.97
CA LEU A 11 -0.10 31.17 12.24
C LEU A 11 -0.12 30.23 13.47
N SER A 12 0.12 28.92 13.30
CA SER A 12 0.24 27.93 14.39
C SER A 12 1.50 28.11 15.25
N MET A 13 2.61 28.59 14.69
CA MET A 13 3.90 28.64 15.42
C MET A 13 4.02 29.70 16.52
N ARG A 14 3.27 30.80 16.43
CA ARG A 14 3.35 31.87 17.45
C ARG A 14 2.74 31.45 18.79
N ARG A 15 1.90 30.41 18.83
CA ARG A 15 1.31 29.90 20.08
C ARG A 15 2.22 28.88 20.78
N LEU A 16 2.84 27.93 20.06
CA LEU A 16 3.70 26.92 20.69
C LEU A 16 4.99 27.50 21.32
N SER A 17 5.62 28.47 20.65
CA SER A 17 6.80 29.17 21.19
C SER A 17 6.45 30.12 22.35
N ALA A 18 5.24 30.67 22.37
CA ALA A 18 4.75 31.53 23.45
C ALA A 18 4.30 30.74 24.69
N ILE A 19 3.80 29.50 24.51
CA ILE A 19 3.35 28.64 25.62
C ILE A 19 4.55 28.04 26.39
N ILE A 20 5.64 27.65 25.70
CA ILE A 20 6.88 27.22 26.38
C ILE A 20 7.55 28.40 27.10
N ALA A 21 7.43 29.63 26.58
CA ALA A 21 7.93 30.83 27.25
C ALA A 21 7.07 31.26 28.46
N ALA A 22 5.80 30.87 28.52
CA ALA A 22 4.88 31.26 29.60
C ALA A 22 5.03 30.44 30.89
N ALA A 23 5.79 29.33 30.89
CA ALA A 23 6.09 28.55 32.09
C ALA A 23 7.15 29.20 33.00
N GLY A 24 7.64 30.41 32.68
CA GLY A 24 8.64 31.09 33.49
C GLY A 24 8.69 32.61 33.30
N ALA A 25 7.65 33.35 33.69
CA ALA A 25 7.78 34.71 34.27
C ALA A 25 6.40 35.35 34.52
N SER A 26 6.27 35.99 35.68
CA SER A 26 5.10 36.77 36.09
C SER A 26 5.15 38.23 35.60
N ALA A 27 3.96 38.78 35.35
CA ALA A 27 3.51 40.19 35.49
C ALA A 27 3.70 41.22 34.34
N LEU A 28 2.59 41.97 34.17
CA LEU A 28 2.38 43.34 33.68
C LEU A 28 1.98 43.61 32.20
N ALA A 29 0.67 43.84 32.05
CA ALA A 29 -0.09 44.79 31.24
C ALA A 29 0.58 45.63 30.12
N GLY A 30 -0.16 45.79 29.01
CA GLY A 30 -0.02 46.92 28.08
C GLY A 30 -0.65 46.68 26.72
N ALA A 31 -1.79 47.35 26.46
CA ALA A 31 -2.49 47.33 25.18
C ALA A 31 -1.73 48.08 24.07
N SER A 32 -1.82 47.59 22.82
CA SER A 32 -1.93 48.40 21.59
C SER A 32 -2.22 47.50 20.39
N ALA A 33 -3.35 47.72 19.72
CA ALA A 33 -3.62 47.18 18.39
C ALA A 33 -2.69 47.84 17.36
N PRO A 34 -2.22 47.12 16.34
CA PRO A 34 -1.89 47.70 15.05
C PRO A 34 -2.98 47.33 14.03
N ASP A 35 -3.57 48.40 13.52
CA ASP A 35 -4.20 48.50 12.22
C ASP A 35 -3.16 48.11 11.14
N ASP A 36 -3.49 47.15 10.28
CA ASP A 36 -2.73 46.89 9.05
C ASP A 36 -3.68 46.42 7.96
N THR A 37 -4.24 47.42 7.27
CA THR A 37 -4.84 47.30 5.96
C THR A 37 -3.80 46.85 4.94
N ALA A 38 -3.63 45.54 4.78
CA ALA A 38 -2.96 44.96 3.62
C ALA A 38 -4.03 44.42 2.66
N THR A 39 -4.39 45.25 1.69
CA THR A 39 -5.16 44.84 0.50
C THR A 39 -4.52 43.61 -0.13
N PRO A 40 -5.26 42.52 -0.39
CA PRO A 40 -4.73 41.41 -1.17
C PRO A 40 -4.36 41.93 -2.56
N ALA A 41 -3.16 41.56 -3.01
CA ALA A 41 -2.73 41.78 -4.38
C ALA A 41 -3.81 41.22 -5.31
N ALA A 42 -4.36 42.11 -6.13
CA ALA A 42 -5.38 41.76 -7.10
C ALA A 42 -4.90 40.59 -7.95
N ALA A 43 -5.55 39.43 -7.78
CA ALA A 43 -5.70 38.49 -8.86
C ALA A 43 -6.16 39.31 -10.07
N ALA A 44 -5.42 39.21 -11.18
CA ALA A 44 -5.91 39.75 -12.43
C ALA A 44 -7.34 39.23 -12.63
N PRO A 45 -8.33 40.10 -12.89
CA PRO A 45 -9.71 39.66 -13.01
C PRO A 45 -9.81 38.78 -14.25
N HIS A 46 -9.87 37.46 -14.06
CA HIS A 46 -10.39 36.59 -15.10
C HIS A 46 -11.85 36.98 -15.27
N HIS A 47 -12.17 37.46 -16.46
CA HIS A 47 -13.43 38.09 -16.81
C HIS A 47 -14.53 37.04 -17.02
N ASP A 48 -14.79 36.19 -16.03
CA ASP A 48 -15.60 34.96 -16.20
C ASP A 48 -16.97 35.03 -15.51
N GLY A 49 -17.56 36.22 -15.45
CA GLY A 49 -18.87 36.45 -14.81
C GLY A 49 -20.10 36.40 -15.73
N CYS A 50 -19.98 36.10 -17.03
CA CYS A 50 -21.11 36.25 -17.98
C CYS A 50 -21.08 35.26 -19.17
N ASP A 51 -20.65 34.00 -19.02
CA ASP A 51 -20.85 32.99 -20.07
C ASP A 51 -22.06 32.07 -19.76
N PRO A 52 -23.22 32.28 -20.41
CA PRO A 52 -24.42 31.47 -20.17
C PRO A 52 -24.25 29.99 -20.53
N VAL A 53 -23.34 29.68 -21.46
CA VAL A 53 -23.06 28.31 -21.90
C VAL A 53 -22.18 27.60 -20.88
N ARG A 54 -21.19 28.30 -20.29
CA ARG A 54 -20.41 27.76 -19.17
C ARG A 54 -21.29 27.51 -17.96
N GLU A 55 -22.16 28.45 -17.62
CA GLU A 55 -23.15 28.23 -16.57
C GLU A 55 -24.10 27.07 -16.89
N ALA A 56 -24.54 26.93 -18.15
CA ALA A 56 -25.40 25.83 -18.57
C ALA A 56 -24.69 24.49 -18.51
N PHE A 57 -23.44 24.41 -18.96
CA PHE A 57 -22.69 23.16 -18.94
C PHE A 57 -22.41 22.70 -17.53
N LEU A 58 -21.90 23.63 -16.71
CA LEU A 58 -21.67 23.34 -15.31
C LEU A 58 -22.99 22.84 -14.73
N ARG A 59 -24.11 23.58 -14.86
CA ARG A 59 -25.44 23.18 -14.37
C ARG A 59 -25.71 21.66 -14.52
N HIS A 60 -25.34 21.08 -15.64
CA HIS A 60 -25.71 19.73 -16.01
C HIS A 60 -24.72 18.61 -15.61
N ALA A 61 -23.46 18.96 -15.32
CA ALA A 61 -22.41 18.00 -14.94
C ALA A 61 -22.62 17.34 -13.55
N ALA A 62 -23.55 17.84 -12.75
CA ALA A 62 -23.60 17.61 -11.30
C ALA A 62 -24.13 16.27 -10.79
N GLY A 63 -24.90 15.57 -11.61
CA GLY A 63 -25.46 14.25 -11.26
C GLY A 63 -24.69 13.11 -11.92
N LEU A 64 -23.52 13.40 -12.49
CA LEU A 64 -22.77 12.47 -13.31
C LEU A 64 -21.52 12.05 -12.55
N PRO A 65 -21.11 10.78 -12.65
CA PRO A 65 -19.82 10.33 -12.10
C PRO A 65 -18.62 10.85 -12.91
N MET A 66 -18.80 11.76 -13.87
CA MET A 66 -17.79 12.17 -14.84
C MET A 66 -17.02 13.41 -14.39
N CYS A 67 -15.68 13.38 -14.47
CA CYS A 67 -14.82 14.53 -14.21
C CYS A 67 -14.44 15.26 -15.49
N PHE A 68 -14.51 16.60 -15.53
CA PHE A 68 -14.30 17.38 -16.75
C PHE A 68 -12.98 18.20 -16.74
N PRO A 69 -12.42 18.54 -17.92
CA PRO A 69 -11.25 19.41 -18.01
C PRO A 69 -11.52 20.82 -17.44
N GLU A 70 -10.53 21.37 -16.73
CA GLU A 70 -10.60 22.72 -16.12
C GLU A 70 -10.90 23.85 -17.11
N ASN A 71 -10.29 23.77 -18.29
CA ASN A 71 -10.22 24.84 -19.29
C ASN A 71 -11.02 24.49 -20.55
N MET A 72 -12.23 23.94 -20.39
CA MET A 72 -13.10 23.71 -21.54
C MET A 72 -13.45 25.03 -22.25
N THR A 73 -13.51 25.00 -23.57
CA THR A 73 -14.06 26.08 -24.40
C THR A 73 -15.58 26.09 -24.31
N ARG A 74 -16.21 27.22 -24.66
CA ARG A 74 -17.67 27.35 -24.73
C ARG A 74 -18.29 26.26 -25.62
N GLU A 75 -17.65 25.96 -26.73
CA GLU A 75 -18.10 24.96 -27.70
C GLU A 75 -17.97 23.53 -27.16
N GLU A 76 -16.91 23.23 -26.40
CA GLU A 76 -16.73 21.93 -25.74
C GLU A 76 -17.78 21.72 -24.64
N MET A 77 -18.07 22.78 -23.89
CA MET A 77 -19.11 22.79 -22.87
C MET A 77 -20.51 22.54 -23.45
N GLN A 78 -20.83 23.18 -24.59
CA GLN A 78 -22.10 22.93 -25.28
C GLN A 78 -22.18 21.49 -25.80
N ARG A 79 -21.08 20.98 -26.37
CA ARG A 79 -21.01 19.60 -26.85
C ARG A 79 -21.26 18.59 -25.74
N ALA A 80 -20.71 18.83 -24.55
CA ALA A 80 -20.91 17.96 -23.40
C ALA A 80 -22.38 17.88 -23.00
N MET A 81 -23.06 19.03 -22.98
CA MET A 81 -24.50 19.10 -22.69
C MET A 81 -25.33 18.34 -23.73
N ASP A 82 -24.98 18.49 -25.01
CA ASP A 82 -25.70 17.84 -26.11
C ASP A 82 -25.47 16.31 -26.13
N GLN A 83 -24.26 15.86 -25.80
CA GLN A 83 -23.88 14.44 -25.82
C GLN A 83 -24.52 13.63 -24.71
N HIS A 84 -24.50 14.16 -23.49
CA HIS A 84 -24.93 13.40 -22.31
C HIS A 84 -26.41 13.63 -21.98
N ALA A 85 -27.16 14.26 -22.90
CA ALA A 85 -28.60 14.54 -22.78
C ALA A 85 -28.97 15.02 -21.38
N LEU A 86 -28.18 15.97 -20.88
CA LEU A 86 -28.19 16.33 -19.48
C LEU A 86 -29.47 17.07 -19.16
N LEU A 87 -30.46 16.35 -18.65
CA LEU A 87 -31.75 16.90 -18.26
C LEU A 87 -31.64 17.47 -16.83
N PRO A 88 -32.45 18.49 -16.48
CA PRO A 88 -32.49 19.03 -15.13
C PRO A 88 -32.77 17.89 -14.14
N PRO A 89 -32.04 17.81 -13.01
CA PRO A 89 -32.43 16.92 -11.92
C PRO A 89 -33.85 17.26 -11.50
N ALA A 90 -34.76 16.28 -11.53
CA ALA A 90 -36.03 16.41 -10.85
C ALA A 90 -35.72 16.67 -9.37
N MET A 91 -36.06 17.86 -8.89
CA MET A 91 -35.76 18.32 -7.54
C MET A 91 -36.31 17.33 -6.49
N LEU A 92 -35.45 16.47 -5.97
CA LEU A 92 -35.65 15.88 -4.65
C LEU A 92 -35.27 16.96 -3.64
N GLY A 93 -36.29 17.57 -3.03
CA GLY A 93 -36.09 18.55 -1.97
C GLY A 93 -35.22 17.96 -0.87
N GLN A 94 -34.00 18.48 -0.71
CA GLN A 94 -33.13 18.12 0.40
C GLN A 94 -32.88 19.36 1.27
N SER A 95 -33.34 19.24 2.51
CA SER A 95 -32.94 20.03 3.68
C SER A 95 -31.41 20.09 3.78
N PRO A 96 -30.78 21.12 4.40
CA PRO A 96 -29.34 21.17 4.61
C PRO A 96 -28.84 19.91 5.33
N GLY A 97 -28.33 18.95 4.56
CA GLY A 97 -27.78 17.68 5.02
C GLY A 97 -26.29 17.81 5.38
N PRO A 98 -25.67 16.72 5.87
CA PRO A 98 -24.27 16.73 6.32
C PRO A 98 -23.31 17.16 5.18
N ARG A 99 -22.26 17.90 5.54
CA ARG A 99 -21.41 18.66 4.60
C ARG A 99 -20.37 17.83 3.82
N PHE A 100 -20.36 16.51 3.99
CA PHE A 100 -19.57 15.58 3.18
C PHE A 100 -20.56 14.80 2.35
N PHE A 101 -20.57 15.07 1.04
CA PHE A 101 -21.59 14.52 0.17
C PHE A 101 -21.14 13.13 -0.21
N THR A 102 -21.79 12.16 0.40
CA THR A 102 -21.51 10.75 0.18
C THR A 102 -22.77 10.10 -0.32
N ASP A 103 -22.60 9.03 -1.08
CA ASP A 103 -23.69 8.14 -1.41
C ASP A 103 -24.34 7.57 -0.13
N THR A 104 -25.54 7.03 -0.25
CA THR A 104 -26.26 6.38 0.86
C THR A 104 -25.68 5.01 1.19
N VAL A 105 -24.96 4.39 0.26
CA VAL A 105 -24.32 3.07 0.39
C VAL A 105 -22.83 3.18 0.11
N VAL A 106 -22.02 2.54 0.96
CA VAL A 106 -20.56 2.49 0.84
C VAL A 106 -20.04 1.07 1.08
N TRP A 107 -18.80 0.83 0.69
CA TRP A 107 -18.06 -0.38 1.05
C TRP A 107 -17.96 -0.56 2.58
N THR A 108 -17.94 -1.80 3.05
CA THR A 108 -17.76 -2.17 4.47
C THR A 108 -17.04 -3.51 4.58
N GLY A 109 -16.15 -3.67 5.56
CA GLY A 109 -15.44 -4.94 5.78
C GLY A 109 -14.64 -5.40 4.56
N GLY A 110 -14.59 -6.71 4.29
CA GLY A 110 -13.94 -7.26 3.08
C GLY A 110 -14.86 -7.20 1.86
N ALA A 111 -15.09 -6.00 1.32
CA ALA A 111 -15.90 -5.72 0.13
C ALA A 111 -17.42 -6.03 0.24
N GLY A 112 -18.01 -5.86 1.43
CA GLY A 112 -19.47 -5.81 1.61
C GLY A 112 -20.03 -4.40 1.40
N PHE A 113 -21.35 -4.24 1.49
CA PHE A 113 -22.03 -2.94 1.38
C PHE A 113 -22.85 -2.63 2.62
N GLY A 114 -22.85 -1.36 3.02
CA GLY A 114 -23.64 -0.88 4.14
C GLY A 114 -24.03 0.59 4.01
N PRO A 115 -24.91 1.09 4.90
CA PRO A 115 -25.24 2.51 4.93
C PRO A 115 -23.99 3.38 5.13
N SER A 116 -23.95 4.55 4.50
CA SER A 116 -22.85 5.49 4.71
C SER A 116 -22.83 6.07 6.13
N GLY A 117 -21.69 6.64 6.50
CA GLY A 117 -21.53 7.28 7.81
C GLY A 117 -21.38 6.35 8.99
N GLN A 118 -20.94 5.10 8.80
CA GLN A 118 -20.72 4.14 9.89
C GLN A 118 -19.30 4.21 10.47
N ALA A 119 -18.37 4.88 9.79
CA ALA A 119 -16.96 4.92 10.14
C ALA A 119 -16.36 3.52 10.36
N ALA A 120 -16.76 2.57 9.52
CA ALA A 120 -16.35 1.18 9.60
C ALA A 120 -15.28 0.90 8.55
N PRO A 121 -14.11 0.34 8.92
CA PRO A 121 -13.03 0.10 7.97
C PRO A 121 -13.47 -0.83 6.83
N ALA A 122 -12.83 -0.67 5.68
CA ALA A 122 -13.03 -1.54 4.53
C ALA A 122 -11.69 -1.98 3.93
N ASN A 123 -11.59 -3.26 3.61
CA ASN A 123 -10.48 -3.88 2.93
C ASN A 123 -10.94 -4.16 1.50
N LEU A 124 -10.36 -3.47 0.55
CA LEU A 124 -10.69 -3.53 -0.87
C LEU A 124 -9.52 -4.06 -1.66
N THR A 125 -9.82 -4.73 -2.75
CA THR A 125 -8.85 -5.13 -3.76
C THR A 125 -9.01 -4.27 -5.01
N PHE A 126 -7.92 -4.06 -5.74
CA PHE A 126 -7.97 -3.40 -7.04
C PHE A 126 -7.16 -4.16 -8.07
N SER A 127 -7.47 -3.98 -9.34
CA SER A 127 -6.78 -4.64 -10.45
C SER A 127 -6.75 -3.79 -11.70
N PHE A 128 -5.86 -4.16 -12.63
CA PHE A 128 -5.72 -3.53 -13.93
C PHE A 128 -6.07 -4.58 -15.01
N PRO A 129 -7.16 -4.42 -15.77
CA PRO A 129 -7.43 -5.27 -16.92
C PRO A 129 -6.34 -5.12 -17.99
N ASP A 130 -6.14 -6.17 -18.78
CA ASP A 130 -5.23 -6.16 -19.92
C ASP A 130 -5.76 -5.25 -21.04
N ASP A 131 -4.85 -4.76 -21.88
CA ASP A 131 -5.28 -4.02 -23.07
C ASP A 131 -6.06 -4.94 -24.03
N GLY A 132 -7.06 -4.39 -24.71
CA GLY A 132 -7.97 -5.11 -25.59
C GLY A 132 -9.27 -5.59 -24.94
N VAL A 133 -9.36 -5.64 -23.60
CA VAL A 133 -10.61 -5.92 -22.87
C VAL A 133 -11.64 -4.83 -23.16
N GLN A 134 -12.90 -5.17 -23.41
CA GLN A 134 -13.93 -4.14 -23.67
C GLN A 134 -14.19 -3.31 -22.41
N TRP A 135 -13.97 -2.00 -22.50
CA TRP A 135 -14.00 -1.06 -21.39
C TRP A 135 -14.95 0.11 -21.63
N GLY A 136 -15.67 0.51 -20.58
CA GLY A 136 -16.67 1.57 -20.59
C GLY A 136 -18.10 1.08 -20.32
N LEU A 137 -18.91 1.94 -19.70
CA LEU A 137 -20.29 1.63 -19.29
C LEU A 137 -21.32 2.31 -20.19
N ALA A 138 -22.20 1.50 -20.80
CA ALA A 138 -23.29 1.99 -21.66
C ALA A 138 -24.29 2.89 -20.93
N GLY A 139 -24.43 2.71 -19.62
CA GLY A 139 -25.27 3.55 -18.76
C GLY A 139 -24.72 4.97 -18.53
N ILE A 140 -23.45 5.21 -18.86
CA ILE A 140 -22.80 6.52 -18.74
C ILE A 140 -22.61 7.14 -20.13
N ASP A 141 -21.85 6.47 -21.00
CA ASP A 141 -21.61 6.95 -22.36
C ASP A 141 -21.33 5.79 -23.33
N PRO A 142 -22.33 5.30 -24.08
CA PRO A 142 -22.16 4.19 -24.99
C PRO A 142 -21.22 4.48 -26.16
N ALA A 143 -20.94 5.75 -26.48
CA ALA A 143 -20.05 6.13 -27.57
C ALA A 143 -18.56 5.94 -27.24
N THR A 144 -18.23 5.74 -25.97
CA THR A 144 -16.85 5.64 -25.45
C THR A 144 -16.46 4.22 -25.05
N ILE A 145 -17.34 3.26 -25.30
CA ILE A 145 -17.07 1.83 -25.10
C ILE A 145 -16.10 1.39 -26.19
N GLY A 146 -14.93 0.92 -25.78
CA GLY A 146 -13.86 0.51 -26.68
C GLY A 146 -12.92 -0.48 -26.01
N PRO A 147 -11.88 -0.95 -26.72
CA PRO A 147 -10.84 -1.75 -26.08
C PRO A 147 -10.12 -0.91 -25.02
N ASN A 148 -9.77 -1.55 -23.90
CA ASN A 148 -8.87 -1.00 -22.92
C ASN A 148 -7.50 -0.75 -23.58
N GLU A 149 -6.93 0.41 -23.34
CA GLU A 149 -5.65 0.85 -23.88
C GLU A 149 -4.79 1.54 -22.81
N LEU A 150 -5.19 1.44 -21.55
CA LEU A 150 -4.54 2.16 -20.45
C LEU A 150 -3.08 1.73 -20.32
N ASN A 151 -2.77 0.42 -20.40
CA ASN A 151 -1.40 -0.05 -20.18
C ASN A 151 -0.46 0.48 -21.27
N GLN A 152 -0.88 0.45 -22.54
CA GLN A 152 -0.12 1.03 -23.64
C GLN A 152 0.06 2.55 -23.48
N GLN A 153 -0.94 3.29 -22.99
CA GLN A 153 -0.74 4.72 -22.74
C GLN A 153 0.23 4.98 -21.59
N LEU A 154 0.22 4.16 -20.55
CA LEU A 154 1.17 4.25 -19.45
C LEU A 154 2.59 3.98 -19.97
N ILE A 155 2.79 2.95 -20.79
CA ILE A 155 4.09 2.70 -21.46
C ILE A 155 4.52 3.92 -22.28
N ASN A 156 3.63 4.47 -23.12
CA ASN A 156 3.96 5.61 -23.97
C ASN A 156 4.33 6.87 -23.18
N ARG A 157 3.71 7.08 -22.00
CA ARG A 157 3.87 8.29 -21.20
C ARG A 157 5.01 8.19 -20.18
N PHE A 158 5.17 7.03 -19.55
CA PHE A 158 6.10 6.82 -18.44
C PHE A 158 7.33 5.99 -18.84
N ASN A 159 7.38 5.51 -20.10
CA ASN A 159 8.33 4.55 -20.65
C ASN A 159 8.28 3.14 -20.04
N ASP A 160 7.31 2.90 -19.14
CA ASP A 160 7.15 1.64 -18.43
C ASP A 160 5.71 1.57 -17.86
N VAL A 161 5.10 0.39 -17.94
CA VAL A 161 3.71 0.20 -17.48
C VAL A 161 3.60 0.27 -15.96
N ASP A 162 4.53 -0.33 -15.22
CA ASP A 162 4.48 -0.37 -13.76
C ASP A 162 4.78 1.02 -13.19
N ARG A 163 5.68 1.79 -13.81
CA ARG A 163 5.91 3.19 -13.41
C ARG A 163 4.65 4.04 -13.53
N GLY A 164 3.87 3.85 -14.60
CA GLY A 164 2.59 4.52 -14.78
C GLY A 164 1.53 4.07 -13.76
N ARG A 165 1.44 2.76 -13.53
CA ARG A 165 0.56 2.18 -12.49
C ARG A 165 0.96 2.63 -11.09
N GLU A 166 2.24 2.85 -10.83
CA GLU A 166 2.73 3.34 -9.56
C GLU A 166 2.18 4.73 -9.25
N HIS A 167 2.01 5.62 -10.23
CA HIS A 167 1.33 6.90 -10.01
C HIS A 167 -0.16 6.73 -9.64
N ILE A 168 -0.84 5.70 -10.18
CA ILE A 168 -2.21 5.33 -9.78
C ILE A 168 -2.19 4.82 -8.33
N ARG A 169 -1.24 3.94 -7.98
CA ARG A 169 -1.07 3.42 -6.62
C ARG A 169 -0.80 4.51 -5.61
N GLN A 170 -0.08 5.57 -5.96
CA GLN A 170 0.14 6.71 -5.08
C GLN A 170 -1.15 7.52 -4.81
N SER A 171 -2.09 7.57 -5.76
CA SER A 171 -3.43 8.12 -5.53
C SER A 171 -4.27 7.25 -4.60
N ILE A 172 -4.16 5.92 -4.70
CA ILE A 172 -4.80 4.98 -3.78
C ILE A 172 -4.19 5.10 -2.37
N ALA A 173 -2.86 5.16 -2.28
CA ALA A 173 -2.12 5.32 -1.03
C ALA A 173 -2.52 6.59 -0.27
N ALA A 174 -2.84 7.68 -0.99
CA ALA A 174 -3.32 8.92 -0.38
C ALA A 174 -4.66 8.73 0.38
N TRP A 175 -5.57 7.91 -0.14
CA TRP A 175 -6.79 7.52 0.58
C TRP A 175 -6.49 6.60 1.76
N GLN A 176 -5.68 5.55 1.55
CA GLN A 176 -5.29 4.58 2.59
C GLN A 176 -4.63 5.26 3.80
N MET A 177 -3.71 6.20 3.56
CA MET A 177 -2.96 6.83 4.64
C MET A 177 -3.80 7.81 5.47
N ASN A 178 -5.00 8.22 5.03
CA ASN A 178 -5.82 9.19 5.76
C ASN A 178 -7.12 8.58 6.30
N THR A 179 -7.43 7.33 5.95
CA THR A 179 -8.72 6.68 6.26
C THR A 179 -8.54 5.24 6.76
N GLY A 180 -9.63 4.61 7.19
CA GLY A 180 -9.67 3.19 7.54
C GLY A 180 -9.78 2.25 6.34
N LEU A 181 -9.48 2.74 5.14
CA LEU A 181 -9.39 1.93 3.93
C LEU A 181 -8.05 1.20 3.87
N ARG A 182 -8.08 -0.04 3.38
CA ARG A 182 -6.90 -0.81 3.02
C ARG A 182 -7.07 -1.35 1.61
N PHE A 183 -6.01 -1.27 0.81
CA PHE A 183 -6.01 -1.68 -0.58
C PHE A 183 -4.93 -2.72 -0.85
N ARG A 184 -5.28 -3.73 -1.65
CA ARG A 184 -4.34 -4.72 -2.16
C ARG A 184 -4.56 -4.97 -3.65
N GLU A 185 -3.50 -4.87 -4.43
CA GLU A 185 -3.56 -5.23 -5.85
C GLU A 185 -3.71 -6.74 -6.02
N VAL A 186 -4.62 -7.15 -6.90
CA VAL A 186 -4.86 -8.56 -7.28
C VAL A 186 -4.76 -8.74 -8.79
N ALA A 187 -4.88 -9.98 -9.27
CA ALA A 187 -5.06 -10.23 -10.71
C ALA A 187 -6.38 -9.65 -11.20
N ASP A 188 -6.49 -9.48 -12.53
CA ASP A 188 -7.75 -9.20 -13.18
C ASP A 188 -8.23 -10.46 -13.92
N ASP A 189 -9.54 -10.62 -14.09
CA ASP A 189 -10.11 -11.75 -14.85
C ASP A 189 -10.29 -11.42 -16.34
N ASN A 190 -9.92 -10.19 -16.75
CA ASN A 190 -10.00 -9.67 -18.12
C ASN A 190 -11.42 -9.74 -18.71
N SER A 191 -12.44 -9.78 -17.85
CA SER A 191 -13.83 -9.64 -18.27
C SER A 191 -14.12 -8.17 -18.65
N PRO A 192 -15.06 -7.92 -19.58
CA PRO A 192 -15.48 -6.57 -19.90
C PRO A 192 -15.88 -5.76 -18.65
N MET A 193 -15.67 -4.43 -18.69
CA MET A 193 -16.14 -3.53 -17.64
C MET A 193 -17.64 -3.74 -17.42
N ASP A 194 -18.05 -3.88 -16.17
CA ASP A 194 -19.44 -4.09 -15.79
C ASP A 194 -19.80 -3.27 -14.55
N THR A 195 -21.02 -3.45 -14.07
CA THR A 195 -21.50 -2.83 -12.82
C THR A 195 -21.66 -3.88 -11.71
N SER A 196 -20.82 -4.93 -11.73
CA SER A 196 -20.91 -6.04 -10.78
C SER A 196 -20.46 -5.59 -9.40
N GLU A 197 -21.32 -5.84 -8.41
CA GLU A 197 -21.03 -5.60 -6.99
C GLU A 197 -20.45 -6.85 -6.30
N VAL A 198 -20.23 -7.93 -7.05
CA VAL A 198 -19.78 -9.22 -6.50
C VAL A 198 -18.27 -9.23 -6.35
N SER A 199 -17.78 -9.20 -5.12
CA SER A 199 -16.37 -9.44 -4.80
C SER A 199 -15.96 -10.87 -5.17
N VAL A 200 -14.81 -11.03 -5.81
CA VAL A 200 -14.22 -12.34 -6.13
C VAL A 200 -12.72 -12.33 -5.81
N PRO A 201 -12.10 -13.46 -5.39
CA PRO A 201 -10.73 -13.42 -4.85
C PRO A 201 -9.61 -13.07 -5.86
N TRP A 202 -9.89 -13.15 -7.16
CA TRP A 202 -8.90 -13.08 -8.24
C TRP A 202 -9.15 -11.93 -9.23
N ARG A 203 -10.03 -11.00 -8.86
CA ARG A 203 -10.34 -9.75 -9.58
C ARG A 203 -10.49 -8.65 -8.55
N GLY A 204 -10.06 -7.44 -8.85
CA GLY A 204 -10.26 -6.29 -7.98
C GLY A 204 -11.76 -6.04 -7.72
N ASP A 205 -12.06 -5.57 -6.52
CA ASP A 205 -13.36 -4.94 -6.21
C ASP A 205 -13.51 -3.60 -6.95
N ILE A 206 -12.38 -2.94 -7.24
CA ILE A 206 -12.28 -1.75 -8.08
C ILE A 206 -11.29 -2.03 -9.21
N ARG A 207 -11.75 -2.11 -10.46
CA ARG A 207 -10.87 -2.26 -11.62
C ARG A 207 -10.59 -0.92 -12.27
N ILE A 208 -9.35 -0.71 -12.69
CA ILE A 208 -8.92 0.58 -13.25
C ILE A 208 -8.45 0.38 -14.69
N GLY A 209 -9.27 0.78 -15.65
CA GLY A 209 -8.96 0.72 -17.07
C GLY A 209 -9.26 2.03 -17.79
N GLY A 210 -9.08 2.05 -19.10
CA GLY A 210 -9.35 3.23 -19.91
C GLY A 210 -9.38 2.92 -21.39
N ALA A 211 -10.26 3.60 -22.13
CA ALA A 211 -10.38 3.48 -23.58
C ALA A 211 -10.33 4.84 -24.26
N ASP A 212 -10.20 4.85 -25.59
CA ASP A 212 -10.24 6.08 -26.38
C ASP A 212 -11.62 6.72 -26.26
N ALA A 213 -11.68 7.86 -25.57
CA ALA A 213 -12.88 8.65 -25.39
C ALA A 213 -12.99 9.75 -26.47
N THR A 214 -12.71 9.43 -27.74
CA THR A 214 -12.75 10.43 -28.83
C THR A 214 -14.17 10.97 -28.97
N GLY A 215 -14.28 12.30 -28.85
CA GLY A 215 -15.56 12.99 -28.82
C GLY A 215 -16.10 13.23 -27.42
N ALA A 216 -15.68 12.48 -26.40
CA ALA A 216 -16.07 12.71 -25.02
C ALA A 216 -15.53 14.03 -24.47
N THR A 217 -16.26 14.60 -23.52
CA THR A 217 -15.92 15.89 -22.91
C THR A 217 -15.33 15.78 -21.51
N TYR A 218 -15.37 14.58 -20.91
CA TYR A 218 -14.80 14.26 -19.61
C TYR A 218 -13.39 13.65 -19.72
N LEU A 219 -12.73 13.50 -18.57
CA LEU A 219 -11.38 12.93 -18.39
C LEU A 219 -11.42 11.53 -17.78
N GLY A 220 -12.44 11.23 -17.00
CA GLY A 220 -12.68 9.93 -16.40
C GLY A 220 -14.05 9.87 -15.73
N TYR A 221 -14.37 8.70 -15.22
CA TYR A 221 -15.44 8.47 -14.26
C TYR A 221 -15.13 7.21 -13.43
N SER A 222 -15.78 7.04 -12.29
CA SER A 222 -15.92 5.74 -11.64
C SER A 222 -17.38 5.41 -11.33
N ALA A 223 -17.72 4.13 -11.37
CA ALA A 223 -18.96 3.66 -10.80
C ALA A 223 -18.94 3.88 -9.28
N PHE A 224 -20.11 4.12 -8.68
CA PHE A 224 -20.24 4.17 -7.22
C PHE A 224 -20.08 2.76 -6.63
N PRO A 225 -19.93 2.61 -5.30
CA PRO A 225 -19.83 1.29 -4.67
C PRO A 225 -20.98 0.36 -5.08
N SER A 226 -22.22 0.84 -5.05
CA SER A 226 -23.41 0.04 -5.37
C SER A 226 -24.45 0.85 -6.15
N ALA A 227 -25.15 0.18 -7.07
CA ALA A 227 -26.28 0.72 -7.83
C ALA A 227 -27.54 0.87 -6.97
N THR A 228 -27.52 0.37 -5.72
CA THR A 228 -28.60 0.58 -4.73
C THR A 228 -28.49 1.91 -3.98
N GLY A 229 -27.42 2.66 -4.22
CA GLY A 229 -27.23 4.01 -3.72
C GLY A 229 -28.11 5.05 -4.41
N MET A 230 -27.70 6.30 -4.33
CA MET A 230 -28.31 7.45 -4.99
C MET A 230 -28.15 7.41 -6.51
N PHE A 231 -27.11 6.72 -7.00
CA PHE A 231 -26.80 6.63 -8.42
C PHE A 231 -26.93 5.19 -8.93
N ALA A 232 -27.43 5.04 -10.15
CA ALA A 232 -27.78 3.73 -10.72
C ALA A 232 -26.59 2.95 -11.31
N VAL A 233 -25.37 3.46 -11.18
CA VAL A 233 -24.15 2.84 -11.72
C VAL A 233 -23.25 2.43 -10.56
N GLY A 234 -23.24 1.13 -10.26
CA GLY A 234 -22.50 0.50 -9.16
C GLY A 234 -21.28 -0.31 -9.62
N GLY A 235 -20.54 -0.88 -8.67
CA GLY A 235 -19.42 -1.79 -8.92
C GLY A 235 -18.02 -1.18 -8.76
N GLY A 236 -17.90 0.12 -8.47
CA GLY A 236 -16.62 0.77 -8.13
C GLY A 236 -15.60 0.96 -9.27
N ASP A 237 -15.77 0.30 -10.42
CA ASP A 237 -14.81 0.35 -11.54
C ASP A 237 -14.57 1.77 -12.10
N MET A 238 -13.32 2.02 -12.48
CA MET A 238 -12.83 3.30 -13.01
C MET A 238 -12.57 3.24 -14.51
N TYR A 239 -12.97 4.30 -15.20
CA TYR A 239 -12.67 4.59 -16.59
C TYR A 239 -11.80 5.85 -16.70
N ILE A 240 -10.69 5.76 -17.43
CA ILE A 240 -9.81 6.89 -17.75
C ILE A 240 -9.83 7.12 -19.27
N ALA A 241 -10.07 8.35 -19.70
CA ALA A 241 -10.02 8.71 -21.12
C ALA A 241 -8.58 8.69 -21.64
N THR A 242 -8.19 7.63 -22.35
CA THR A 242 -6.78 7.37 -22.73
C THR A 242 -6.24 8.40 -23.72
N ASN A 243 -7.09 8.92 -24.59
CA ASN A 243 -6.74 10.00 -25.53
C ASN A 243 -6.40 11.34 -24.83
N ARG A 244 -6.59 11.45 -23.51
CA ARG A 244 -6.24 12.62 -22.70
C ARG A 244 -4.83 12.55 -22.10
N PHE A 245 -4.06 11.50 -22.35
CA PHE A 245 -2.62 11.40 -21.99
C PHE A 245 -1.73 12.26 -22.90
N THR A 246 -2.01 13.56 -22.96
CA THR A 246 -1.19 14.56 -23.67
C THR A 246 -0.36 15.37 -22.67
N LEU A 247 0.71 16.02 -23.15
CA LEU A 247 1.58 16.88 -22.31
C LEU A 247 0.86 18.09 -21.69
N LEU A 248 -0.34 18.42 -22.16
CA LEU A 248 -1.15 19.54 -21.67
C LEU A 248 -2.35 19.06 -20.83
N SER A 249 -2.41 17.77 -20.52
CA SER A 249 -3.51 17.13 -19.81
C SER A 249 -2.99 16.04 -18.86
N LEU A 250 -3.47 14.79 -18.94
CA LEU A 250 -3.09 13.73 -18.00
C LEU A 250 -1.62 13.32 -18.13
N GLY A 251 -1.00 13.61 -19.28
CA GLY A 251 0.42 13.35 -19.51
C GLY A 251 1.36 14.50 -19.13
N ASP A 252 0.87 15.56 -18.47
CA ASP A 252 1.70 16.66 -17.98
C ASP A 252 2.62 16.17 -16.84
N PRO A 253 3.96 16.21 -16.99
CA PRO A 253 4.89 15.70 -15.98
C PRO A 253 5.04 16.63 -14.76
N SER A 254 4.47 17.83 -14.79
CA SER A 254 4.60 18.83 -13.72
C SER A 254 4.19 18.27 -12.35
N ASN A 255 5.02 18.52 -11.35
CA ASN A 255 4.80 18.08 -9.95
C ASN A 255 4.52 16.57 -9.83
N ASN A 256 5.30 15.74 -10.53
CA ASN A 256 5.16 14.28 -10.58
C ASN A 256 3.76 13.87 -11.05
N PHE A 257 3.40 14.34 -12.26
CA PHE A 257 2.14 14.03 -12.92
C PHE A 257 0.91 14.35 -12.06
N ARG A 258 0.95 15.48 -11.33
CA ARG A 258 -0.09 15.84 -10.35
C ARG A 258 -1.50 15.83 -10.93
N ARG A 259 -1.69 16.28 -12.17
CA ARG A 259 -3.01 16.29 -12.80
C ARG A 259 -3.58 14.87 -12.96
N PHE A 260 -2.75 13.91 -13.34
CA PHE A 260 -3.14 12.52 -13.44
C PHE A 260 -3.43 11.92 -12.06
N ARG A 261 -2.53 12.16 -11.08
CA ARG A 261 -2.74 11.68 -9.71
C ARG A 261 -4.02 12.26 -9.07
N ASN A 262 -4.31 13.54 -9.30
CA ASN A 262 -5.54 14.17 -8.84
C ASN A 262 -6.76 13.56 -9.53
N LEU A 263 -6.73 13.31 -10.85
CA LEU A 263 -7.83 12.64 -11.54
C LEU A 263 -8.09 11.26 -10.90
N VAL A 264 -7.07 10.42 -10.78
CA VAL A 264 -7.23 9.08 -10.21
C VAL A 264 -7.75 9.14 -8.77
N ALA A 265 -7.24 10.07 -7.94
CA ALA A 265 -7.71 10.23 -6.56
C ALA A 265 -9.16 10.73 -6.49
N HIS A 266 -9.58 11.61 -7.41
CA HIS A 266 -10.94 12.11 -7.55
C HIS A 266 -11.90 10.98 -7.95
N GLU A 267 -11.55 10.24 -9.00
CA GLU A 267 -12.36 9.15 -9.51
C GLU A 267 -12.47 8.01 -8.49
N LEU A 268 -11.38 7.67 -7.81
CA LEU A 268 -11.43 6.74 -6.69
C LEU A 268 -12.34 7.25 -5.57
N GLY A 269 -12.40 8.57 -5.35
CA GLY A 269 -13.39 9.18 -4.47
C GLY A 269 -14.82 8.76 -4.81
N HIS A 270 -15.23 8.82 -6.09
CA HIS A 270 -16.53 8.29 -6.54
C HIS A 270 -16.67 6.79 -6.30
N GLY A 271 -15.64 5.99 -6.61
CA GLY A 271 -15.58 4.56 -6.30
C GLY A 271 -15.69 4.22 -4.80
N LEU A 272 -15.41 5.19 -3.93
CA LEU A 272 -15.54 5.14 -2.47
C LEU A 272 -16.81 5.86 -1.97
N GLY A 273 -17.72 6.21 -2.87
CA GLY A 273 -19.00 6.81 -2.52
C GLY A 273 -18.95 8.31 -2.23
N MET A 274 -17.91 9.03 -2.65
CA MET A 274 -17.88 10.50 -2.56
C MET A 274 -18.62 11.12 -3.74
N ILE A 275 -19.30 12.23 -3.50
CA ILE A 275 -20.04 13.01 -4.49
C ILE A 275 -19.34 14.36 -4.65
N HIS A 276 -19.51 14.98 -5.81
CA HIS A 276 -18.94 16.30 -6.09
C HIS A 276 -19.34 17.37 -5.07
N THR A 277 -18.41 18.29 -4.84
CA THR A 277 -18.53 19.42 -3.90
C THR A 277 -18.43 20.76 -4.62
N VAL A 278 -19.04 21.80 -4.05
CA VAL A 278 -19.03 23.18 -4.57
C VAL A 278 -18.72 24.19 -3.46
N PRO A 279 -18.30 25.44 -3.76
CA PRO A 279 -18.04 26.02 -5.09
C PRO A 279 -16.81 25.42 -5.77
N CYS A 280 -16.73 25.55 -7.09
CA CYS A 280 -15.53 25.20 -7.86
C CYS A 280 -14.51 26.35 -7.77
N ASN A 281 -13.73 26.39 -6.70
CA ASN A 281 -12.74 27.43 -6.45
C ASN A 281 -11.33 26.83 -6.30
N GLN A 282 -11.13 25.62 -6.79
CA GLN A 282 -9.88 24.87 -6.78
C GLN A 282 -9.35 24.67 -5.36
N THR A 283 -10.24 24.36 -4.41
CA THR A 283 -9.86 24.11 -3.01
C THR A 283 -10.19 22.70 -2.53
N LYS A 284 -10.98 21.91 -3.28
CA LYS A 284 -11.35 20.53 -2.93
C LYS A 284 -11.14 19.59 -4.10
N LEU A 285 -10.65 18.37 -3.83
CA LEU A 285 -10.40 17.38 -4.87
C LEU A 285 -11.69 16.98 -5.58
N MET A 286 -12.80 16.82 -4.85
CA MET A 286 -14.10 16.42 -5.41
C MET A 286 -14.84 17.56 -6.12
N GLU A 287 -14.16 18.63 -6.53
CA GLU A 287 -14.76 19.60 -7.45
C GLU A 287 -15.00 18.95 -8.84
N PRO A 288 -16.13 19.23 -9.52
CA PRO A 288 -16.47 18.61 -10.82
C PRO A 288 -15.46 18.87 -11.95
N LEU A 289 -14.65 19.93 -11.80
CA LEU A 289 -13.59 20.30 -12.72
C LEU A 289 -12.27 19.93 -12.09
N ILE A 290 -11.48 19.09 -12.77
CA ILE A 290 -10.16 18.74 -12.24
C ILE A 290 -9.27 19.99 -12.17
N HIS A 291 -8.43 20.08 -11.15
CA HIS A 291 -7.46 21.15 -10.98
C HIS A 291 -6.17 20.63 -10.33
N THR A 292 -5.12 21.45 -10.27
CA THR A 292 -3.78 21.07 -9.77
C THR A 292 -3.29 21.90 -8.57
N SER A 293 -4.14 22.79 -8.04
CA SER A 293 -3.83 23.59 -6.85
C SER A 293 -3.71 22.75 -5.57
N THR A 294 -4.33 21.56 -5.54
CA THR A 294 -4.20 20.57 -4.46
C THR A 294 -3.32 19.41 -4.91
N ASP A 295 -2.78 18.67 -3.95
CA ASP A 295 -2.08 17.41 -4.20
C ASP A 295 -2.92 16.27 -3.62
N MET A 296 -3.77 15.69 -4.47
CA MET A 296 -4.76 14.68 -4.10
C MET A 296 -5.72 15.17 -3.00
N LEU A 297 -5.82 14.46 -1.88
CA LEU A 297 -6.86 14.67 -0.87
C LEU A 297 -6.68 15.98 -0.09
N THR A 298 -7.81 16.63 0.18
CA THR A 298 -7.90 17.78 1.09
C THR A 298 -8.72 17.41 2.33
N VAL A 299 -8.98 18.41 3.19
CA VAL A 299 -9.81 18.23 4.40
C VAL A 299 -11.14 17.55 4.11
N ASP A 300 -11.78 17.87 2.98
CA ASP A 300 -13.12 17.37 2.67
C ASP A 300 -13.11 15.87 2.38
N GLU A 301 -12.16 15.41 1.57
CA GLU A 301 -12.00 14.00 1.25
C GLU A 301 -11.56 13.18 2.46
N ILE A 302 -10.64 13.72 3.28
CA ILE A 302 -10.20 13.05 4.51
C ILE A 302 -11.39 12.89 5.47
N ARG A 303 -12.22 13.92 5.64
CA ARG A 303 -13.39 13.86 6.52
C ARG A 303 -14.51 12.99 5.96
N GLY A 304 -14.77 13.03 4.65
CA GLY A 304 -15.71 12.12 3.98
C GLY A 304 -15.28 10.66 4.15
N GLY A 305 -14.00 10.40 3.93
CA GLY A 305 -13.37 9.10 4.15
C GLY A 305 -13.48 8.66 5.61
N ALA A 306 -13.14 9.53 6.56
CA ALA A 306 -13.22 9.22 7.99
C ALA A 306 -14.64 8.97 8.49
N ARG A 307 -15.61 9.69 7.94
CA ARG A 307 -17.03 9.50 8.25
C ARG A 307 -17.52 8.12 7.80
N ASN A 308 -17.11 7.67 6.62
CA ASN A 308 -17.59 6.41 6.06
C ASN A 308 -16.78 5.21 6.56
N TYR A 309 -15.46 5.35 6.58
CA TYR A 309 -14.50 4.27 6.75
C TYR A 309 -13.69 4.34 8.04
N GLY A 310 -13.85 5.41 8.83
CA GLY A 310 -12.98 5.71 9.98
C GLY A 310 -11.68 6.38 9.54
N GLY A 311 -10.94 6.96 10.49
CA GLY A 311 -9.63 7.57 10.23
C GLY A 311 -8.53 6.54 9.98
N ARG A 312 -7.27 7.00 9.79
CA ARG A 312 -6.07 6.15 9.58
C ARG A 312 -6.00 4.90 10.48
N PHE A 313 -6.37 5.06 11.74
CA PHE A 313 -6.34 4.05 12.79
C PHE A 313 -7.74 3.52 13.15
N ALA A 314 -8.66 3.49 12.18
CA ALA A 314 -10.04 3.04 12.35
C ALA A 314 -10.12 1.72 13.14
N GLY A 315 -11.07 1.65 14.07
CA GLY A 315 -11.19 0.55 15.02
C GLY A 315 -10.69 0.89 16.43
N ASN A 316 -9.87 1.94 16.59
CA ASN A 316 -9.31 2.35 17.87
C ASN A 316 -10.29 3.09 18.82
N HIS A 317 -11.54 2.63 18.91
CA HIS A 317 -12.62 3.31 19.64
C HIS A 317 -12.77 2.86 21.09
N THR A 318 -12.04 1.82 21.49
CA THR A 318 -11.99 1.32 22.86
C THR A 318 -10.54 1.17 23.31
N LEU A 319 -10.32 1.09 24.63
CA LEU A 319 -8.98 0.81 25.17
C LEU A 319 -8.43 -0.56 24.71
N ALA A 320 -9.30 -1.55 24.47
CA ALA A 320 -8.87 -2.89 24.05
C ALA A 320 -8.35 -2.90 22.61
N ASP A 321 -8.87 -2.00 21.77
CA ASP A 321 -8.52 -1.87 20.35
C ASP A 321 -7.60 -0.66 20.09
N ALA A 322 -7.01 -0.10 21.14
CA ALA A 322 -6.20 1.11 21.06
C ALA A 322 -5.00 0.92 20.11
N HIS A 323 -4.70 1.95 19.32
CA HIS A 323 -3.51 1.92 18.46
C HIS A 323 -2.24 2.07 19.29
N ASP A 324 -1.33 1.09 19.17
CA ASP A 324 -0.08 1.04 19.94
C ASP A 324 1.07 1.72 19.19
N PHE A 325 1.64 2.77 19.80
CA PHE A 325 2.85 3.46 19.30
C PHE A 325 4.16 2.80 19.78
N GLY A 326 4.08 1.74 20.58
CA GLY A 326 5.23 1.03 21.12
C GLY A 326 5.91 1.77 22.27
N ASP A 327 7.20 1.50 22.46
CA ASP A 327 7.99 2.14 23.50
C ASP A 327 8.59 3.47 23.01
N LEU A 328 8.20 4.56 23.68
CA LEU A 328 8.69 5.91 23.37
C LEU A 328 10.02 6.24 24.06
N ALA A 329 10.45 5.41 25.02
CA ALA A 329 11.73 5.52 25.72
C ALA A 329 12.44 4.16 25.81
N PRO A 330 12.75 3.50 24.68
CA PRO A 330 13.19 2.10 24.65
C PRO A 330 14.59 1.86 25.23
N LEU A 331 15.42 2.91 25.31
CA LEU A 331 16.78 2.82 25.82
C LEU A 331 17.12 4.11 26.58
N PRO A 332 18.05 4.05 27.56
CA PRO A 332 18.50 5.23 28.28
C PRO A 332 18.95 6.36 27.35
N GLY A 333 18.25 7.51 27.43
CA GLY A 333 18.56 8.70 26.65
C GLY A 333 17.99 8.73 25.22
N ILE A 334 17.38 7.64 24.75
CA ILE A 334 16.69 7.59 23.45
C ILE A 334 15.20 7.89 23.67
N ARG A 335 14.70 8.92 23.00
CA ARG A 335 13.29 9.33 23.02
C ARG A 335 12.74 9.28 21.61
N ARG A 336 11.54 8.75 21.45
CA ARG A 336 10.77 8.78 20.19
C ARG A 336 9.52 9.61 20.39
N GLY A 337 9.31 10.58 19.51
CA GLY A 337 8.06 11.33 19.43
C GLY A 337 7.05 10.64 18.52
N VAL A 338 5.78 10.99 18.72
CA VAL A 338 4.66 10.63 17.84
C VAL A 338 4.11 11.91 17.26
N SER A 339 3.93 11.97 15.94
CA SER A 339 3.37 13.15 15.27
C SER A 339 2.39 12.71 14.17
N GLU A 340 1.13 12.57 14.54
CA GLU A 340 0.07 12.17 13.64
C GLU A 340 -0.74 13.39 13.19
N ARG A 341 -1.01 13.51 11.90
CA ARG A 341 -1.79 14.61 11.33
C ARG A 341 -3.05 14.14 10.65
N ASN A 342 -4.03 15.03 10.55
CA ASN A 342 -5.29 14.82 9.86
C ASN A 342 -6.10 13.64 10.42
N LEU A 343 -6.08 13.44 11.73
CA LEU A 343 -6.92 12.46 12.41
C LEU A 343 -8.36 13.01 12.55
N ALA A 344 -9.34 12.11 12.68
CA ALA A 344 -10.74 12.46 12.48
C ALA A 344 -11.69 11.68 13.38
N LEU A 345 -12.34 12.34 14.35
CA LEU A 345 -13.45 11.78 15.15
C LEU A 345 -14.80 12.02 14.45
N ASN A 346 -15.84 11.24 14.74
CA ASN A 346 -17.19 11.49 14.23
C ASN A 346 -18.11 12.19 15.25
N GLY A 347 -17.52 13.02 16.11
CA GLY A 347 -18.23 13.79 17.13
C GLY A 347 -18.71 12.96 18.32
N ALA A 348 -19.23 13.63 19.34
CA ALA A 348 -19.59 13.01 20.62
C ALA A 348 -20.60 11.84 20.51
N ALA A 349 -21.49 11.91 19.51
CA ALA A 349 -22.50 10.89 19.22
C ALA A 349 -22.17 10.09 17.95
N GLY A 350 -20.88 10.02 17.58
CA GLY A 350 -20.41 9.28 16.42
C GLY A 350 -20.84 7.80 16.47
N PRO A 351 -21.22 7.20 15.34
CA PRO A 351 -21.61 5.79 15.29
C PRO A 351 -20.46 4.89 15.71
N ASN A 352 -20.75 3.67 16.17
CA ASN A 352 -19.73 2.68 16.55
C ASN A 352 -18.67 3.21 17.54
N ASN A 353 -19.08 4.10 18.45
CA ASN A 353 -18.20 4.76 19.44
C ASN A 353 -17.08 5.62 18.83
N THR A 354 -17.21 6.04 17.58
CA THR A 354 -16.20 6.85 16.87
C THR A 354 -16.11 8.31 17.33
N GLY A 355 -16.76 8.65 18.46
CA GLY A 355 -16.55 9.89 19.20
C GLY A 355 -15.32 9.88 20.10
N SER A 356 -14.59 8.76 20.15
CA SER A 356 -13.30 8.67 20.85
C SER A 356 -12.30 7.83 20.07
N HIS A 357 -11.04 8.20 20.20
CA HIS A 357 -9.87 7.45 19.75
C HIS A 357 -8.99 7.12 20.94
N TRP A 358 -8.53 5.88 20.99
CA TRP A 358 -7.63 5.36 21.99
C TRP A 358 -6.29 5.02 21.36
N TYR A 359 -5.23 5.39 22.06
CA TYR A 359 -3.86 5.06 21.75
C TYR A 359 -3.20 4.49 22.99
N VAL A 360 -2.20 3.64 22.81
CA VAL A 360 -1.35 3.16 23.90
C VAL A 360 0.11 3.34 23.51
N PHE A 361 0.94 3.50 24.53
CA PHE A 361 2.38 3.47 24.39
C PHE A 361 3.02 3.08 25.72
N THR A 362 4.29 2.71 25.68
CA THR A 362 5.05 2.32 26.86
C THR A 362 6.23 3.26 27.11
N LEU A 363 6.67 3.32 28.36
CA LEU A 363 7.95 3.90 28.76
C LEU A 363 8.73 2.83 29.52
N SER A 364 9.95 2.52 29.07
CA SER A 364 10.88 1.67 29.81
C SER A 364 11.69 2.41 30.89
N GLU A 365 11.73 3.74 30.83
CA GLU A 365 12.46 4.61 31.76
C GLU A 365 11.55 5.75 32.26
N PRO A 366 11.75 6.28 33.49
CA PRO A 366 11.00 7.44 33.94
C PRO A 366 11.26 8.67 33.06
N ASP A 367 10.21 9.31 32.55
CA ASP A 367 10.33 10.56 31.77
C ASP A 367 9.09 11.45 31.95
N ILE A 368 9.11 12.63 31.34
CA ILE A 368 7.97 13.56 31.28
C ILE A 368 7.22 13.28 29.98
N ILE A 369 5.90 13.07 30.06
CA ILE A 369 5.03 12.96 28.89
C ILE A 369 4.40 14.33 28.63
N ASN A 370 4.57 14.83 27.40
CA ASN A 370 3.85 15.99 26.90
C ASN A 370 2.97 15.55 25.74
N VAL A 371 1.68 15.84 25.82
CA VAL A 371 0.71 15.51 24.78
C VAL A 371 0.00 16.78 24.34
N PHE A 372 -0.11 16.96 23.03
CA PHE A 372 -0.85 18.05 22.39
C PHE A 372 -1.83 17.47 21.39
N VAL A 373 -3.05 17.98 21.44
CA VAL A 373 -4.09 17.73 20.44
C VAL A 373 -4.53 19.07 19.89
N ASP A 374 -4.15 19.35 18.65
CA ASP A 374 -4.44 20.60 17.96
C ASP A 374 -5.61 20.39 16.98
N PRO A 375 -6.72 21.13 17.11
CA PRO A 375 -7.75 21.18 16.08
C PRO A 375 -7.19 21.61 14.72
N ALA A 376 -7.69 20.98 13.65
CA ALA A 376 -7.28 21.19 12.27
C ALA A 376 -8.48 21.19 11.31
N GLY A 377 -8.24 21.53 10.04
CA GLY A 377 -9.25 21.56 8.97
C GLY A 377 -9.57 22.95 8.42
N GLY A 378 -9.20 24.02 9.14
CA GLY A 378 -9.22 25.39 8.61
C GLY A 378 -10.61 25.96 8.35
N ILE A 379 -10.68 26.88 7.38
CA ILE A 379 -11.90 27.57 6.95
C ILE A 379 -12.05 27.36 5.46
N TYR A 380 -13.19 26.85 5.03
CA TYR A 380 -13.46 26.64 3.62
C TYR A 380 -14.95 26.70 3.32
N ASP A 381 -15.29 27.10 2.10
CA ASP A 381 -16.66 27.06 1.62
C ASP A 381 -16.98 25.69 1.05
N ASN A 382 -18.09 25.11 1.51
CA ASN A 382 -18.54 23.80 1.06
C ASN A 382 -20.06 23.72 0.91
N GLY A 383 -20.50 22.92 -0.04
CA GLY A 383 -21.91 22.70 -0.36
C GLY A 383 -22.08 21.53 -1.31
N GLN A 384 -23.26 20.91 -1.25
CA GLN A 384 -23.58 19.80 -2.15
C GLN A 384 -23.77 20.39 -3.52
N GLN A 385 -23.11 19.80 -4.50
CA GLN A 385 -23.40 20.15 -5.86
C GLN A 385 -24.87 19.84 -6.17
N THR A 386 -25.63 20.84 -6.61
CA THR A 386 -26.95 20.60 -7.20
C THR A 386 -26.86 20.63 -8.71
N THR A 387 -26.08 21.57 -9.24
CA THR A 387 -26.12 21.96 -10.65
C THR A 387 -24.84 22.76 -10.95
N GLY A 388 -23.82 22.13 -11.53
CA GLY A 388 -22.54 22.79 -11.84
C GLY A 388 -21.75 23.23 -10.66
N CYS A 389 -21.17 24.42 -10.71
CA CYS A 389 -20.48 24.95 -9.55
C CYS A 389 -21.45 25.57 -8.53
N ASN A 390 -22.76 25.30 -8.63
CA ASN A 390 -23.79 25.80 -7.74
C ASN A 390 -24.31 24.71 -6.79
N GLY A 391 -24.73 25.19 -5.62
CA GLY A 391 -25.32 24.41 -4.55
C GLY A 391 -25.57 25.30 -3.34
N ALA A 392 -26.14 24.73 -2.28
CA ALA A 392 -26.25 25.43 -1.00
C ALA A 392 -24.87 25.47 -0.33
N VAL A 393 -24.09 26.50 -0.66
CA VAL A 393 -22.74 26.72 -0.11
C VAL A 393 -22.84 27.38 1.26
N THR A 394 -22.06 26.88 2.19
CA THR A 394 -21.89 27.46 3.53
C THR A 394 -20.40 27.49 3.87
N SER A 395 -19.96 28.56 4.53
CA SER A 395 -18.62 28.55 5.12
C SER A 395 -18.58 27.56 6.28
N VAL A 396 -17.58 26.69 6.25
CA VAL A 396 -17.27 25.69 7.26
C VAL A 396 -16.11 26.20 8.08
N TRP A 397 -16.32 26.33 9.39
CA TRP A 397 -15.27 26.69 10.34
C TRP A 397 -14.77 25.42 11.04
N ALA A 398 -14.15 24.53 10.26
CA ALA A 398 -13.75 23.20 10.74
C ALA A 398 -12.78 23.27 11.92
N PHE A 399 -11.92 24.31 11.96
CA PHE A 399 -11.02 24.54 13.08
C PHE A 399 -11.73 24.59 14.44
N ALA A 400 -12.97 25.09 14.52
CA ALA A 400 -13.69 25.29 15.77
C ALA A 400 -15.01 24.51 15.86
N ALA A 401 -15.17 23.46 15.06
CA ALA A 401 -16.43 22.73 14.98
C ALA A 401 -16.60 21.68 16.10
N GLY A 402 -15.49 21.13 16.61
CA GLY A 402 -15.46 20.18 17.72
C GLY A 402 -14.81 20.73 18.98
N ASP A 403 -15.10 20.08 20.09
CA ASP A 403 -14.57 20.39 21.43
C ASP A 403 -13.85 19.15 21.92
N LEU A 404 -12.55 19.12 21.63
CA LEU A 404 -11.71 17.98 21.92
C LEU A 404 -11.43 17.94 23.41
N ALA A 405 -11.39 16.74 23.97
CA ALA A 405 -10.88 16.46 25.30
C ALA A 405 -9.81 15.40 25.21
N LEU A 406 -8.85 15.50 26.12
CA LEU A 406 -7.67 14.68 26.18
C LEU A 406 -7.56 14.06 27.56
N GLU A 407 -7.41 12.74 27.61
CA GLU A 407 -7.15 12.02 28.85
C GLU A 407 -5.95 11.10 28.66
N LEU A 408 -5.02 11.14 29.61
CA LEU A 408 -3.91 10.21 29.71
C LEU A 408 -4.08 9.40 30.99
N VAL A 409 -3.93 8.08 30.92
CA VAL A 409 -4.09 7.17 32.05
C VAL A 409 -2.89 6.25 32.13
N ASP A 410 -2.27 6.16 33.30
CA ASP A 410 -1.33 5.09 33.62
C ASP A 410 -2.13 3.80 33.89
N LEU A 411 -1.98 2.81 33.03
CA LEU A 411 -2.76 1.57 33.11
C LEU A 411 -2.38 0.68 34.30
N ASN A 412 -1.20 0.90 34.89
CA ASN A 412 -0.75 0.13 36.06
C ASN A 412 -1.27 0.74 37.37
N THR A 413 -1.27 2.07 37.50
CA THR A 413 -1.63 2.76 38.74
C THR A 413 -3.06 3.31 38.74
N GLY A 414 -3.67 3.48 37.56
CA GLY A 414 -4.95 4.14 37.39
C GLY A 414 -4.92 5.66 37.55
N VAL A 415 -3.72 6.26 37.72
CA VAL A 415 -3.57 7.72 37.74
C VAL A 415 -3.95 8.28 36.38
N SER A 416 -4.80 9.32 36.37
CA SER A 416 -5.22 10.00 35.14
C SER A 416 -4.91 11.49 35.17
N TRP A 417 -4.58 12.01 33.99
CA TRP A 417 -4.46 13.42 33.68
C TRP A 417 -5.56 13.76 32.66
N LEU A 418 -6.35 14.78 32.95
CA LEU A 418 -7.46 15.20 32.09
C LEU A 418 -7.27 16.66 31.67
N ALA A 419 -7.36 16.92 30.37
CA ALA A 419 -7.43 18.24 29.78
C ALA A 419 -8.75 18.34 28.98
N ASN A 420 -9.66 19.13 29.52
CA ASN A 420 -11.01 19.38 28.99
C ASN A 420 -11.52 20.76 29.45
N ASN A 421 -10.61 21.73 29.46
CA ASN A 421 -10.87 23.05 30.05
C ASN A 421 -10.85 24.16 29.00
N THR A 422 -10.60 23.81 27.74
CA THR A 422 -10.65 24.75 26.64
C THR A 422 -12.05 24.76 26.00
N GLN A 423 -12.29 25.72 25.13
CA GLN A 423 -13.54 25.81 24.38
C GLN A 423 -13.37 25.12 23.02
N ALA A 424 -14.48 24.83 22.34
CA ALA A 424 -14.47 24.30 20.98
C ALA A 424 -13.48 25.04 20.07
N GLY A 425 -12.58 24.27 19.44
CA GLY A 425 -11.55 24.77 18.53
C GLY A 425 -10.25 25.23 19.16
N ASP A 426 -10.13 25.27 20.49
CA ASP A 426 -8.85 25.49 21.13
C ASP A 426 -8.10 24.15 21.34
N PRO A 427 -6.76 24.15 21.31
CA PRO A 427 -5.97 22.95 21.58
C PRO A 427 -6.06 22.44 23.01
N GLU A 428 -6.01 21.12 23.18
CA GLU A 428 -5.85 20.48 24.48
C GLU A 428 -4.42 19.99 24.70
N PHE A 429 -3.95 20.07 25.95
CA PHE A 429 -2.59 19.68 26.31
C PHE A 429 -2.50 19.06 27.71
N ILE A 430 -1.64 18.05 27.83
CA ILE A 430 -1.28 17.42 29.11
C ILE A 430 0.23 17.51 29.32
N PHE A 431 0.60 17.88 30.54
CA PHE A 431 1.98 17.87 31.05
C PHE A 431 2.01 17.07 32.36
N THR A 432 2.63 15.90 32.38
CA THR A 432 2.53 14.95 33.50
C THR A 432 3.48 15.22 34.67
N GLY A 433 4.55 16.00 34.45
CA GLY A 433 5.76 15.86 35.27
C GLY A 433 6.44 14.50 35.02
N VAL A 434 7.44 14.13 35.83
CA VAL A 434 8.12 12.84 35.66
C VAL A 434 7.19 11.72 36.11
N VAL A 435 6.96 10.74 35.24
CA VAL A 435 6.14 9.55 35.49
C VAL A 435 7.01 8.29 35.41
N PRO A 436 6.64 7.19 36.11
CA PRO A 436 7.45 5.97 36.12
C PRO A 436 7.37 5.19 34.79
N PRO A 437 8.23 4.19 34.58
CA PRO A 437 8.03 3.20 33.54
C PRO A 437 6.65 2.55 33.68
N SER A 438 5.85 2.58 32.63
CA SER A 438 4.50 2.03 32.61
C SER A 438 3.96 1.91 31.18
N THR A 439 2.77 1.35 31.05
CA THR A 439 1.93 1.48 29.86
C THR A 439 0.94 2.61 30.09
N TYR A 440 0.89 3.55 29.16
CA TYR A 440 -0.01 4.68 29.18
C TYR A 440 -1.05 4.54 28.08
N ALA A 441 -2.31 4.79 28.44
CA ALA A 441 -3.39 4.93 27.49
C ALA A 441 -3.74 6.41 27.31
N LEU A 442 -3.86 6.84 26.06
CA LEU A 442 -4.32 8.16 25.68
C LEU A 442 -5.69 8.04 25.03
N ARG A 443 -6.67 8.77 25.55
CA ARG A 443 -7.96 8.98 24.91
C ARG A 443 -8.07 10.40 24.39
N VAL A 444 -8.37 10.53 23.11
CA VAL A 444 -8.84 11.77 22.49
C VAL A 444 -10.33 11.60 22.21
N SER A 445 -11.16 12.51 22.68
CA SER A 445 -12.62 12.46 22.48
C SER A 445 -13.17 13.81 22.08
N ASP A 446 -14.34 13.85 21.46
CA ASP A 446 -15.10 15.10 21.27
C ASP A 446 -16.23 15.15 22.31
N VAL A 447 -16.21 16.13 23.20
CA VAL A 447 -17.09 16.20 24.38
C VAL A 447 -18.33 17.05 24.21
N GLY A 448 -18.58 17.60 23.02
CA GLY A 448 -19.74 18.50 22.84
C GLY A 448 -21.12 17.82 23.06
N PRO A 449 -22.21 18.51 22.69
CA PRO A 449 -22.44 18.75 21.26
C PRO A 449 -22.09 20.17 20.81
N ASN A 450 -21.28 20.25 19.76
CA ASN A 450 -21.01 21.48 19.00
C ASN A 450 -21.53 21.36 17.56
N ALA A 451 -21.76 22.51 16.93
CA ALA A 451 -22.23 22.53 15.55
C ALA A 451 -21.14 22.02 14.60
N HIS A 452 -21.45 20.96 13.85
CA HIS A 452 -20.57 20.41 12.80
C HIS A 452 -19.29 19.73 13.26
N GLN A 453 -19.23 19.21 14.50
CA GLN A 453 -18.14 18.38 15.05
C GLN A 453 -17.48 17.41 14.05
N ILE A 454 -18.31 16.75 13.24
CA ILE A 454 -17.90 15.81 12.20
C ILE A 454 -17.09 16.42 11.05
N VAL A 455 -16.80 17.72 11.05
CA VAL A 455 -15.98 18.39 10.02
C VAL A 455 -14.57 18.74 10.50
N GLN A 456 -14.30 18.66 11.80
CA GLN A 456 -13.00 19.02 12.38
C GLN A 456 -12.02 17.84 12.24
N LEU A 457 -10.80 18.12 11.82
CA LEU A 457 -9.66 17.21 11.96
C LEU A 457 -8.89 17.56 13.24
N TYR A 458 -7.96 16.72 13.65
CA TYR A 458 -6.98 17.08 14.66
C TYR A 458 -5.62 16.46 14.37
N ASP A 459 -4.58 17.12 14.88
CA ASP A 459 -3.22 16.62 14.89
C ASP A 459 -2.87 16.19 16.32
N LEU A 460 -2.23 15.02 16.46
CA LEU A 460 -1.76 14.47 17.73
C LEU A 460 -0.23 14.53 17.76
N LEU A 461 0.30 15.11 18.84
CA LEU A 461 1.72 15.15 19.11
C LEU A 461 2.00 14.63 20.52
N ILE A 462 2.86 13.62 20.63
CA ILE A 462 3.41 13.11 21.89
C ILE A 462 4.91 13.25 21.84
N PHE A 463 5.52 13.85 22.86
CA PHE A 463 6.98 13.87 23.01
C PHE A 463 7.41 13.84 24.46
N LEU A 464 8.61 13.33 24.68
CA LEU A 464 9.17 13.13 26.00
C LEU A 464 10.14 14.24 26.41
N GLY A 465 10.12 14.62 27.68
CA GLY A 465 11.03 15.60 28.26
C GLY A 465 10.80 17.01 27.69
N SER A 466 11.89 17.67 27.27
CA SER A 466 11.87 19.03 26.70
C SER A 466 12.18 19.08 25.20
N VAL A 467 12.45 17.92 24.59
CA VAL A 467 12.81 17.82 23.17
C VAL A 467 11.55 17.51 22.39
N ILE A 468 11.14 18.46 21.53
CA ILE A 468 10.08 18.19 20.56
C ILE A 468 10.67 17.29 19.48
N ASP A 469 10.17 16.07 19.43
CA ASP A 469 10.54 15.09 18.41
C ASP A 469 9.33 14.88 17.47
N ARG A 470 9.53 15.12 16.18
CA ARG A 470 8.49 14.94 15.14
C ARG A 470 9.06 14.13 13.98
N PRO A 471 9.14 12.78 14.12
CA PRO A 471 9.57 11.92 13.03
C PRO A 471 8.78 12.22 11.75
N PRO A 472 9.37 12.06 10.56
CA PRO A 472 8.63 12.19 9.31
C PRO A 472 7.49 11.16 9.24
N THR A 473 6.63 11.29 8.24
CA THR A 473 5.70 10.23 7.85
C THR A 473 6.28 9.54 6.62
N ALA A 474 6.55 8.24 6.73
CA ALA A 474 6.91 7.39 5.59
C ALA A 474 5.63 6.78 4.99
N VAL A 475 5.56 6.72 3.66
CA VAL A 475 4.49 6.05 2.91
C VAL A 475 5.12 5.27 1.76
N ALA A 476 5.21 3.95 1.91
CA ALA A 476 5.76 3.05 0.92
C ALA A 476 4.79 2.84 -0.27
N GLY A 477 3.48 3.05 -0.06
CA GLY A 477 2.45 2.95 -1.10
C GLY A 477 1.29 2.07 -0.66
N VAL A 478 0.91 1.12 -1.52
CA VAL A 478 -0.08 0.08 -1.24
C VAL A 478 0.48 -1.28 -1.67
N ASP A 479 -0.08 -2.36 -1.13
CA ASP A 479 0.29 -3.72 -1.57
C ASP A 479 0.05 -3.85 -3.08
N LYS A 480 1.08 -4.28 -3.80
CA LYS A 480 1.15 -4.22 -5.26
C LYS A 480 1.59 -5.52 -5.90
N ARG A 481 1.41 -5.62 -7.21
CA ARG A 481 1.88 -6.75 -8.03
C ARG A 481 2.90 -6.28 -9.06
N CYS A 482 3.89 -7.14 -9.32
CA CYS A 482 4.89 -6.94 -10.36
C CYS A 482 5.14 -8.26 -11.10
N GLU A 483 5.32 -8.19 -12.42
CA GLU A 483 5.70 -9.36 -13.22
C GLU A 483 7.20 -9.65 -13.02
N ALA A 484 7.55 -10.92 -12.89
CA ALA A 484 8.94 -11.33 -12.69
C ALA A 484 9.84 -10.89 -13.86
N ASN A 485 11.07 -10.50 -13.54
CA ASN A 485 12.06 -9.99 -14.50
C ASN A 485 11.61 -8.76 -15.30
N THR A 486 10.59 -8.04 -14.82
CA THR A 486 10.20 -6.71 -15.33
C THR A 486 10.55 -5.62 -14.31
N ALA A 487 10.53 -4.37 -14.74
CA ALA A 487 10.82 -3.24 -13.87
C ALA A 487 9.67 -3.01 -12.89
N CYS A 488 9.93 -3.20 -11.59
CA CYS A 488 9.00 -2.88 -10.51
C CYS A 488 9.42 -1.55 -9.87
N TRP A 489 8.56 -0.53 -9.96
CA TRP A 489 8.87 0.85 -9.56
C TRP A 489 8.36 1.18 -8.15
N PHE A 490 9.07 2.04 -7.41
CA PHE A 490 8.71 2.45 -6.05
C PHE A 490 8.85 3.96 -5.86
N LEU A 491 7.74 4.62 -5.53
CA LEU A 491 7.66 6.08 -5.41
C LEU A 491 7.43 6.50 -3.94
N GLY A 492 8.49 6.46 -3.14
CA GLY A 492 8.41 6.74 -1.69
C GLY A 492 8.27 8.22 -1.33
N HIS A 493 8.47 9.14 -2.29
CA HIS A 493 8.51 10.57 -2.00
C HIS A 493 7.16 11.29 -2.14
N ILE A 494 6.15 10.70 -2.79
CA ILE A 494 4.90 11.40 -3.14
C ILE A 494 4.03 11.64 -1.90
N ASN A 495 3.80 10.61 -1.10
CA ASN A 495 2.94 10.68 0.09
C ASN A 495 3.72 10.82 1.41
N SER A 496 5.03 10.52 1.39
CA SER A 496 5.93 10.77 2.52
C SER A 496 6.16 12.26 2.75
N ARG A 497 6.32 12.66 4.01
CA ARG A 497 6.45 14.08 4.37
C ARG A 497 7.18 14.28 5.68
N VAL A 498 7.78 15.45 5.83
CA VAL A 498 8.32 15.89 7.12
C VAL A 498 7.22 16.43 8.02
N ASN A 499 7.36 16.17 9.32
CA ASN A 499 6.43 16.70 10.33
C ASN A 499 7.04 17.84 11.13
N MET A 500 8.37 17.92 11.19
CA MET A 500 9.12 19.02 11.78
C MET A 500 9.06 20.25 10.86
N PRO A 501 8.63 21.42 11.35
CA PRO A 501 8.58 22.61 10.50
C PRO A 501 9.96 23.11 10.08
N GLY A 502 10.11 23.42 8.79
CA GLY A 502 11.39 23.87 8.22
C GLY A 502 12.33 22.73 7.83
N ALA A 503 12.03 21.49 8.21
CA ALA A 503 12.74 20.32 7.72
C ALA A 503 12.38 20.01 6.26
N THR A 504 13.17 19.16 5.63
CA THR A 504 12.91 18.59 4.30
C THR A 504 13.19 17.10 4.32
N LEU A 505 12.56 16.35 3.43
CA LEU A 505 12.89 14.94 3.23
C LEU A 505 14.21 14.86 2.46
N VAL A 506 15.20 14.11 2.96
CA VAL A 506 16.57 14.13 2.42
C VAL A 506 17.04 12.78 1.87
N GLU A 507 16.52 11.68 2.39
CA GLU A 507 16.94 10.34 1.97
C GLU A 507 15.79 9.33 2.10
N LEU A 508 15.68 8.45 1.12
CA LEU A 508 14.80 7.28 1.11
C LEU A 508 15.67 6.04 0.98
N GLN A 509 15.48 5.09 1.88
CA GLN A 509 16.13 3.78 1.82
C GLN A 509 15.07 2.70 1.63
N TRP A 510 15.30 1.77 0.71
CA TRP A 510 14.39 0.66 0.44
C TRP A 510 15.08 -0.67 0.68
N ASP A 511 14.50 -1.51 1.53
CA ASP A 511 14.75 -2.96 1.56
C ASP A 511 13.71 -3.58 0.62
N LEU A 512 14.16 -3.95 -0.57
CA LEU A 512 13.33 -4.41 -1.69
C LEU A 512 13.16 -5.93 -1.65
N ILE A 513 14.02 -6.65 -0.92
CA ILE A 513 13.96 -8.11 -0.86
C ILE A 513 13.42 -8.66 0.47
N GLY A 514 13.23 -7.79 1.47
CA GLY A 514 12.68 -8.10 2.78
C GLY A 514 13.65 -8.84 3.70
N ASP A 515 14.96 -8.60 3.56
CA ASP A 515 16.00 -9.23 4.37
C ASP A 515 16.45 -8.36 5.57
N GLY A 516 15.86 -7.17 5.73
CA GLY A 516 16.18 -6.21 6.77
C GLY A 516 17.34 -5.27 6.43
N VAL A 517 17.88 -5.34 5.21
CA VAL A 517 18.99 -4.50 4.73
C VAL A 517 18.53 -3.66 3.53
N PRO A 518 18.78 -2.34 3.51
CA PRO A 518 18.43 -1.53 2.35
C PRO A 518 19.24 -1.89 1.09
N ASP A 519 18.52 -2.12 -0.01
CA ASP A 519 19.04 -2.37 -1.36
C ASP A 519 19.21 -1.08 -2.19
N ALA A 520 18.43 -0.04 -1.88
CA ALA A 520 18.46 1.23 -2.60
C ALA A 520 18.50 2.44 -1.65
N PHE A 521 19.31 3.44 -2.03
CA PHE A 521 19.52 4.70 -1.30
C PHE A 521 19.28 5.85 -2.27
N LEU A 522 18.27 6.67 -2.03
CA LEU A 522 17.77 7.68 -2.97
C LEU A 522 17.64 9.05 -2.31
N SER A 523 17.89 10.11 -3.07
CA SER A 523 17.54 11.48 -2.68
C SER A 523 16.22 11.86 -3.33
N PRO A 524 15.19 12.31 -2.58
CA PRO A 524 13.93 12.75 -3.19
C PRO A 524 14.16 13.84 -4.28
N PRO A 525 13.47 13.77 -5.44
CA PRO A 525 12.36 12.89 -5.78
C PRO A 525 12.75 11.61 -6.54
N ASP A 526 13.99 11.14 -6.44
CA ASP A 526 14.44 9.93 -7.15
C ASP A 526 13.56 8.70 -6.82
N GLU A 527 13.41 7.81 -7.80
CA GLU A 527 12.50 6.66 -7.79
C GLU A 527 13.30 5.36 -7.79
N ALA A 528 12.88 4.35 -7.01
CA ALA A 528 13.55 3.05 -7.00
C ALA A 528 12.96 2.15 -8.10
N VAL A 529 13.79 1.28 -8.66
CA VAL A 529 13.37 0.22 -9.59
C VAL A 529 14.08 -1.09 -9.25
N PHE A 530 13.34 -2.20 -9.27
CA PHE A 530 13.87 -3.53 -8.96
C PHE A 530 13.33 -4.58 -9.94
N PHE A 531 14.10 -5.65 -10.15
CA PHE A 531 13.75 -6.76 -11.03
C PHE A 531 13.74 -8.05 -10.23
N TYR A 532 12.55 -8.57 -9.93
CA TYR A 532 12.39 -9.78 -9.13
C TYR A 532 12.51 -11.04 -10.01
N PRO A 533 13.44 -11.97 -9.74
CA PRO A 533 13.64 -13.15 -10.58
C PRO A 533 12.65 -14.28 -10.29
N SER A 534 12.01 -14.27 -9.11
CA SER A 534 11.19 -15.37 -8.60
C SER A 534 9.81 -14.89 -8.16
N SER A 535 8.79 -15.68 -8.44
CA SER A 535 7.43 -15.43 -7.96
C SER A 535 7.34 -15.60 -6.44
N GLY A 536 6.36 -14.93 -5.83
CA GLY A 536 6.12 -14.95 -4.39
C GLY A 536 6.02 -13.55 -3.79
N ASP A 537 5.74 -13.50 -2.49
CA ASP A 537 5.56 -12.25 -1.76
C ASP A 537 6.88 -11.73 -1.18
N TYR A 538 7.12 -10.43 -1.35
CA TYR A 538 8.28 -9.70 -0.81
C TYR A 538 7.78 -8.58 0.09
N ASN A 539 8.24 -8.56 1.34
CA ASN A 539 7.90 -7.51 2.29
C ASN A 539 8.88 -6.35 2.09
N VAL A 540 8.47 -5.35 1.32
CA VAL A 540 9.30 -4.21 0.96
C VAL A 540 9.17 -3.12 1.99
N THR A 541 10.29 -2.70 2.57
CA THR A 541 10.31 -1.69 3.64
C THR A 541 10.94 -0.39 3.15
N LEU A 542 10.26 0.73 3.39
CA LEU A 542 10.78 2.07 3.19
C LEU A 542 11.27 2.64 4.53
N TRP A 543 12.43 3.29 4.53
CA TRP A 543 12.81 4.26 5.55
C TRP A 543 12.93 5.64 4.93
N ALA A 544 12.27 6.63 5.55
CA ALA A 544 12.25 8.00 5.11
C ALA A 544 12.96 8.88 6.14
N TYR A 545 14.02 9.56 5.72
CA TYR A 545 14.85 10.42 6.59
C TYR A 545 14.61 11.89 6.29
N ASP A 546 14.52 12.69 7.34
CA ASP A 546 14.45 14.14 7.24
C ASP A 546 15.81 14.83 7.49
N SER A 547 15.88 16.13 7.19
CA SER A 547 17.07 16.97 7.32
C SER A 547 17.58 17.12 8.76
N ASP A 548 16.77 16.74 9.75
CA ASP A 548 17.14 16.78 11.17
C ASP A 548 17.64 15.41 11.66
N GLY A 549 17.74 14.43 10.77
CA GLY A 549 18.23 13.08 11.05
C GLY A 549 17.18 12.15 11.64
N ARG A 550 15.89 12.50 11.59
CA ARG A 550 14.80 11.63 12.04
C ARG A 550 14.41 10.66 10.94
N VAL A 551 13.91 9.51 11.35
CA VAL A 551 13.49 8.44 10.44
C VAL A 551 12.10 7.93 10.78
N ALA A 552 11.33 7.59 9.75
CA ALA A 552 10.11 6.81 9.87
C ALA A 552 10.14 5.66 8.88
N THR A 553 9.34 4.63 9.13
CA THR A 553 9.28 3.43 8.29
C THR A 553 7.85 3.10 7.91
N ASP A 554 7.70 2.50 6.72
CA ASP A 554 6.45 1.92 6.24
C ASP A 554 6.77 0.68 5.40
N GLN A 555 5.85 -0.28 5.33
CA GLN A 555 6.05 -1.56 4.65
C GLN A 555 4.85 -1.90 3.78
N ILE A 556 5.11 -2.42 2.59
CA ILE A 556 4.12 -2.98 1.67
C ILE A 556 4.52 -4.39 1.26
N THR A 557 3.54 -5.18 0.82
CA THR A 557 3.77 -6.46 0.17
C THR A 557 3.82 -6.29 -1.34
N VAL A 558 4.87 -6.81 -1.98
CA VAL A 558 4.95 -6.95 -3.44
C VAL A 558 4.76 -8.42 -3.80
N THR A 559 3.64 -8.74 -4.44
CA THR A 559 3.40 -10.09 -4.99
C THR A 559 3.96 -10.17 -6.40
N VAL A 560 5.02 -10.94 -6.57
CA VAL A 560 5.66 -11.21 -7.87
C VAL A 560 5.04 -12.44 -8.51
N PHE A 561 4.75 -12.36 -9.82
CA PHE A 561 4.12 -13.44 -10.57
C PHE A 561 4.78 -13.63 -11.95
N GLY A 562 4.52 -14.78 -12.59
CA GLY A 562 4.96 -15.03 -13.97
C GLY A 562 6.44 -15.36 -14.11
N ALA A 563 7.13 -15.73 -13.02
CA ALA A 563 8.51 -16.19 -13.09
C ALA A 563 8.60 -17.52 -13.85
N THR A 564 9.72 -17.70 -14.56
CA THR A 564 10.07 -18.98 -15.17
C THR A 564 11.05 -19.71 -14.25
N THR A 565 10.76 -20.96 -13.95
CA THR A 565 11.66 -21.83 -13.20
C THR A 565 12.91 -22.10 -14.03
N ALA A 566 14.07 -21.80 -13.46
CA ALA A 566 15.35 -21.99 -14.12
C ALA A 566 16.34 -22.65 -13.17
N LEU A 567 17.19 -23.52 -13.71
CA LEU A 567 18.24 -24.22 -12.98
C LEU A 567 19.58 -23.97 -13.66
N SER A 568 20.51 -23.34 -12.95
CA SER A 568 21.82 -22.98 -13.49
C SER A 568 22.95 -23.82 -12.92
N GLN A 569 22.83 -24.30 -11.68
CA GLN A 569 23.86 -25.09 -11.02
C GLN A 569 23.29 -26.03 -9.96
N ILE A 570 24.00 -27.14 -9.70
CA ILE A 570 23.85 -28.00 -8.52
C ILE A 570 25.22 -28.19 -7.84
N SER A 571 25.25 -28.20 -6.51
CA SER A 571 26.46 -28.43 -5.70
C SER A 571 26.11 -29.14 -4.38
N PRO A 572 26.75 -30.26 -4.02
CA PRO A 572 27.70 -31.01 -4.84
C PRO A 572 27.01 -31.63 -6.06
N ASN A 573 27.79 -31.88 -7.10
CA ASN A 573 27.33 -32.45 -8.36
C ASN A 573 27.61 -33.96 -8.47
N SER A 574 27.87 -34.63 -7.34
CA SER A 574 28.05 -36.08 -7.29
C SER A 574 27.75 -36.63 -5.89
N ALA A 575 27.42 -37.92 -5.84
CA ALA A 575 27.29 -38.70 -4.61
C ALA A 575 27.47 -40.19 -4.89
N TYR A 576 27.92 -40.95 -3.89
CA TYR A 576 28.02 -42.41 -3.98
C TYR A 576 26.66 -43.09 -3.76
N ARG A 577 26.53 -44.32 -4.25
CA ARG A 577 25.42 -45.22 -3.90
C ARG A 577 25.35 -45.41 -2.37
N GLY A 578 24.14 -45.44 -1.82
CA GLY A 578 23.90 -45.53 -0.37
C GLY A 578 24.00 -44.20 0.37
N GLN A 579 24.52 -43.15 -0.27
CA GLN A 579 24.77 -41.88 0.39
C GLN A 579 23.51 -41.00 0.48
N SER A 580 23.35 -40.32 1.61
CA SER A 580 22.52 -39.12 1.71
C SER A 580 23.39 -37.87 1.59
N VAL A 581 23.06 -37.01 0.63
CA VAL A 581 23.79 -35.78 0.34
C VAL A 581 22.89 -34.57 0.49
N THR A 582 23.43 -33.52 1.12
CA THR A 582 22.81 -32.19 1.17
C THR A 582 23.64 -31.22 0.35
N GLY A 583 22.97 -30.27 -0.28
CA GLY A 583 23.61 -29.33 -1.18
C GLY A 583 22.72 -28.15 -1.54
N THR A 584 23.20 -27.30 -2.42
CA THR A 584 22.47 -26.17 -2.98
C THR A 584 22.30 -26.31 -4.48
N VAL A 585 21.18 -25.81 -4.98
CA VAL A 585 21.01 -25.49 -6.39
C VAL A 585 20.91 -23.98 -6.55
N ALA A 586 21.42 -23.47 -7.68
CA ALA A 586 21.27 -22.08 -8.08
C ALA A 586 20.38 -21.99 -9.33
N GLY A 587 19.66 -20.89 -9.47
CA GLY A 587 18.66 -20.73 -10.51
C GLY A 587 17.70 -19.57 -10.22
N ALA A 588 16.43 -19.76 -10.57
CA ALA A 588 15.37 -18.81 -10.29
C ALA A 588 14.04 -19.54 -10.00
N ASN A 589 13.16 -18.84 -9.30
CA ASN A 589 11.82 -19.27 -8.92
C ASN A 589 11.76 -20.38 -7.86
N PHE A 590 12.69 -20.37 -6.89
CA PHE A 590 12.71 -21.35 -5.79
C PHE A 590 11.98 -20.88 -4.52
N LYS A 591 11.37 -19.69 -4.53
CA LYS A 591 10.64 -19.13 -3.39
C LYS A 591 9.29 -19.82 -3.15
N ILE A 592 8.72 -20.41 -4.21
CA ILE A 592 7.53 -21.26 -4.15
C ILE A 592 7.91 -22.73 -3.95
N PRO A 593 7.00 -23.60 -3.46
CA PRO A 593 7.30 -25.02 -3.25
C PRO A 593 7.90 -25.66 -4.50
N THR A 594 9.16 -26.08 -4.39
CA THR A 594 9.97 -26.62 -5.50
C THR A 594 10.50 -28.00 -5.13
N THR A 595 10.49 -28.92 -6.09
CA THR A 595 11.02 -30.27 -5.95
C THR A 595 12.21 -30.48 -6.88
N LEU A 596 13.11 -31.36 -6.46
CA LEU A 596 14.26 -31.79 -7.24
C LEU A 596 14.07 -33.25 -7.67
N ALA A 597 14.50 -33.58 -8.89
CA ALA A 597 14.51 -34.95 -9.40
C ALA A 597 15.79 -35.24 -10.19
N LEU A 598 16.22 -36.50 -10.18
CA LEU A 598 17.26 -36.99 -11.09
C LEU A 598 16.64 -37.86 -12.20
N SER A 599 17.30 -37.94 -13.36
CA SER A 599 16.92 -38.94 -14.36
C SER A 599 17.17 -40.38 -13.85
N GLY A 600 16.41 -41.35 -14.37
CA GLY A 600 16.49 -42.74 -13.90
C GLY A 600 15.85 -42.98 -12.53
N THR A 601 16.16 -44.13 -11.91
CA THR A 601 15.57 -44.61 -10.65
C THR A 601 16.64 -44.83 -9.58
N GLY A 602 16.23 -45.17 -8.35
CA GLY A 602 17.15 -45.46 -7.24
C GLY A 602 17.56 -44.21 -6.44
N TRP A 603 16.72 -43.20 -6.39
CA TRP A 603 16.98 -42.00 -5.59
C TRP A 603 15.65 -41.48 -5.01
N THR A 604 15.75 -40.73 -3.91
CA THR A 604 14.64 -39.96 -3.35
C THR A 604 15.12 -38.56 -2.98
N SER A 605 14.27 -37.55 -3.13
CA SER A 605 14.59 -36.16 -2.80
C SER A 605 13.63 -35.62 -1.75
N GLY A 606 14.14 -34.71 -0.92
CA GLY A 606 13.32 -33.87 -0.04
C GLY A 606 12.72 -32.67 -0.78
N THR A 607 11.88 -31.91 -0.09
CA THR A 607 11.45 -30.58 -0.54
C THR A 607 12.65 -29.64 -0.55
N MET A 608 12.78 -28.84 -1.60
CA MET A 608 13.79 -27.79 -1.63
C MET A 608 13.38 -26.63 -0.72
N THR A 609 14.37 -26.01 -0.06
CA THR A 609 14.14 -24.84 0.80
C THR A 609 14.97 -23.66 0.28
N PRO A 610 14.35 -22.53 -0.10
CA PRO A 610 15.12 -21.36 -0.55
C PRO A 610 16.05 -20.86 0.54
N THR A 611 17.30 -20.56 0.18
CA THR A 611 18.35 -20.08 1.10
C THR A 611 18.51 -18.57 1.09
N ASN A 612 17.87 -17.88 0.14
CA ASN A 612 17.90 -16.43 0.03
C ASN A 612 16.50 -15.86 -0.28
N SER A 613 16.31 -14.58 0.04
CA SER A 613 15.01 -13.89 -0.09
C SER A 613 14.52 -13.74 -1.54
N LEU A 614 15.45 -13.80 -2.50
CA LEU A 614 15.21 -13.73 -3.95
C LEU A 614 14.80 -15.07 -4.58
N GLY A 615 14.89 -16.19 -3.86
CA GLY A 615 14.60 -17.51 -4.40
C GLY A 615 15.50 -17.92 -5.58
N THR A 616 16.74 -17.41 -5.62
CA THR A 616 17.73 -17.78 -6.65
C THR A 616 18.65 -18.92 -6.22
N GLU A 617 18.59 -19.31 -4.95
CA GLU A 617 19.29 -20.45 -4.40
C GLU A 617 18.36 -21.24 -3.47
N ALA A 618 18.51 -22.55 -3.46
CA ALA A 618 17.77 -23.42 -2.56
C ALA A 618 18.59 -24.65 -2.14
N GLU A 619 18.42 -25.04 -0.88
CA GLU A 619 18.97 -26.26 -0.33
C GLU A 619 18.13 -27.47 -0.74
N PHE A 620 18.81 -28.58 -1.01
CA PHE A 620 18.19 -29.88 -1.28
C PHE A 620 18.79 -30.97 -0.37
N THR A 621 18.02 -32.03 -0.18
CA THR A 621 18.51 -33.31 0.34
C THR A 621 18.18 -34.40 -0.66
N LEU A 622 19.15 -35.23 -0.97
CA LEU A 622 19.01 -36.36 -1.88
C LEU A 622 19.53 -37.62 -1.19
N VAL A 623 18.81 -38.72 -1.33
CA VAL A 623 19.26 -40.05 -0.90
C VAL A 623 19.42 -40.90 -2.15
N ILE A 624 20.64 -41.37 -2.40
CA ILE A 624 20.95 -42.31 -3.47
C ILE A 624 20.85 -43.73 -2.89
N ASP A 625 19.96 -44.53 -3.43
CA ASP A 625 19.80 -45.93 -3.03
C ASP A 625 21.03 -46.76 -3.46
N GLN A 626 21.37 -47.80 -2.70
CA GLN A 626 22.46 -48.72 -3.04
C GLN A 626 22.26 -49.39 -4.42
N THR A 627 21.00 -49.54 -4.84
CA THR A 627 20.58 -50.13 -6.13
C THR A 627 20.59 -49.14 -7.30
N ALA A 628 20.91 -47.86 -7.07
CA ALA A 628 21.01 -46.87 -8.15
C ALA A 628 22.10 -47.25 -9.16
N THR A 629 21.81 -47.17 -10.46
CA THR A 629 22.85 -47.40 -11.48
C THR A 629 23.89 -46.26 -11.45
N PRO A 630 25.20 -46.51 -11.48
CA PRO A 630 26.19 -45.44 -11.59
C PRO A 630 26.08 -44.62 -12.89
N GLY A 631 26.72 -43.44 -12.90
CA GLY A 631 26.87 -42.58 -14.08
C GLY A 631 26.12 -41.26 -14.00
N LEU A 632 26.24 -40.48 -15.07
CA LEU A 632 25.68 -39.13 -15.19
C LEU A 632 24.14 -39.17 -15.18
N ARG A 633 23.56 -38.15 -14.53
CA ARG A 633 22.13 -37.90 -14.37
C ARG A 633 21.81 -36.46 -14.72
N SER A 634 20.70 -36.28 -15.41
CA SER A 634 20.10 -34.96 -15.55
C SER A 634 19.38 -34.60 -14.26
N VAL A 635 19.53 -33.36 -13.83
CA VAL A 635 18.83 -32.80 -12.67
C VAL A 635 17.64 -32.01 -13.20
N ARG A 636 16.46 -32.28 -12.66
CA ARG A 636 15.24 -31.52 -12.91
C ARG A 636 14.82 -30.80 -11.65
N VAL A 637 14.47 -29.53 -11.77
CA VAL A 637 13.67 -28.84 -10.74
C VAL A 637 12.27 -28.60 -11.27
N THR A 638 11.28 -28.66 -10.40
CA THR A 638 9.87 -28.45 -10.78
C THR A 638 9.13 -27.72 -9.67
N ASN A 639 8.34 -26.74 -10.04
CA ASN A 639 7.38 -26.07 -9.17
C ASN A 639 6.04 -25.88 -9.90
N ALA A 640 5.11 -25.16 -9.31
CA ALA A 640 3.78 -24.92 -9.89
C ALA A 640 3.80 -24.09 -11.19
N GLU A 641 4.88 -23.37 -11.46
CA GLU A 641 5.00 -22.43 -12.60
C GLU A 641 5.90 -22.95 -13.72
N GLY A 642 6.58 -24.09 -13.53
CA GLY A 642 7.38 -24.71 -14.57
C GLY A 642 8.44 -25.68 -14.05
N SER A 643 9.26 -26.14 -14.98
CA SER A 643 10.40 -27.02 -14.71
C SER A 643 11.58 -26.69 -15.61
N ASP A 644 12.79 -26.91 -15.13
CA ASP A 644 14.02 -26.80 -15.91
C ASP A 644 14.97 -27.96 -15.62
N ASP A 645 15.82 -28.28 -16.60
CA ASP A 645 16.72 -29.43 -16.58
C ASP A 645 18.17 -29.00 -16.78
N LEU A 646 19.06 -29.45 -15.90
CA LEU A 646 20.50 -29.50 -16.17
C LEU A 646 20.87 -30.91 -16.65
N ILE A 647 21.28 -31.01 -17.91
CA ILE A 647 21.63 -32.28 -18.53
C ILE A 647 22.98 -32.78 -18.00
N ASP A 648 23.04 -34.06 -17.61
CA ASP A 648 24.26 -34.75 -17.16
C ASP A 648 25.03 -33.99 -16.06
N ALA A 649 24.30 -33.29 -15.19
CA ALA A 649 24.87 -32.38 -14.20
C ALA A 649 25.07 -32.98 -12.80
N PHE A 650 24.64 -34.24 -12.57
CA PHE A 650 24.89 -34.96 -11.34
C PHE A 650 25.42 -36.35 -11.61
N GLU A 651 26.56 -36.72 -11.00
CA GLU A 651 27.16 -38.05 -11.18
C GLU A 651 26.86 -38.97 -9.99
N ILE A 652 26.21 -40.09 -10.26
CA ILE A 652 26.12 -41.18 -9.27
C ILE A 652 27.41 -41.99 -9.37
N LEU A 653 28.23 -41.88 -8.34
CA LEU A 653 29.49 -42.59 -8.24
C LEU A 653 29.27 -43.99 -7.68
N ASP A 654 30.07 -44.93 -8.17
CA ASP A 654 30.15 -46.26 -7.58
C ASP A 654 31.29 -46.33 -6.55
N CYS A 655 31.10 -47.15 -5.52
CA CYS A 655 32.15 -47.57 -4.60
C CYS A 655 32.24 -49.10 -4.63
N PRO A 656 32.96 -49.68 -5.61
CA PRO A 656 32.98 -51.13 -5.79
C PRO A 656 33.49 -51.83 -4.54
N GLY A 657 32.64 -52.69 -3.95
CA GLY A 657 32.96 -53.43 -2.73
C GLY A 657 32.15 -53.01 -1.51
N ASP A 658 31.58 -51.80 -1.49
CA ASP A 658 30.61 -51.37 -0.48
C ASP A 658 29.22 -51.87 -0.91
N THR A 659 28.76 -52.94 -0.28
CA THR A 659 27.49 -53.61 -0.60
C THR A 659 26.39 -53.30 0.41
N ASN A 660 26.74 -52.72 1.56
CA ASN A 660 25.80 -52.35 2.62
C ASN A 660 25.47 -50.83 2.63
N GLY A 661 26.24 -50.00 1.92
CA GLY A 661 26.04 -48.57 1.75
C GLY A 661 26.56 -47.69 2.87
N ASP A 662 27.46 -48.19 3.73
CA ASP A 662 27.99 -47.43 4.87
C ASP A 662 29.29 -46.67 4.56
N LEU A 663 29.72 -46.70 3.29
CA LEU A 663 30.92 -46.06 2.74
C LEU A 663 32.25 -46.64 3.26
N GLN A 664 32.20 -47.81 3.91
CA GLN A 664 33.36 -48.59 4.34
C GLN A 664 33.30 -49.97 3.70
N ILE A 665 34.45 -50.49 3.26
CA ILE A 665 34.51 -51.83 2.66
C ILE A 665 35.08 -52.78 3.70
N ASP A 666 34.22 -53.48 4.43
CA ASP A 666 34.59 -54.32 5.56
C ASP A 666 33.93 -55.71 5.57
N PHE A 667 33.92 -56.38 6.74
CA PHE A 667 33.35 -57.72 6.85
C PHE A 667 31.83 -57.76 6.68
N ALA A 668 31.13 -56.66 6.92
CA ALA A 668 29.71 -56.53 6.68
C ALA A 668 29.40 -56.71 5.19
N ASP A 669 30.24 -56.16 4.30
CA ASP A 669 30.06 -56.27 2.85
C ASP A 669 30.27 -57.67 2.32
N ILE A 670 31.34 -58.32 2.78
CA ILE A 670 31.59 -59.72 2.49
C ILE A 670 30.38 -60.56 2.94
N GLY A 671 29.77 -60.22 4.08
CA GLY A 671 28.57 -60.86 4.58
C GLY A 671 27.38 -60.77 3.61
N VAL A 672 27.18 -59.62 2.96
CA VAL A 672 26.10 -59.41 1.98
C VAL A 672 26.34 -60.26 0.72
N VAL A 673 27.55 -60.28 0.17
CA VAL A 673 27.89 -61.09 -1.01
C VAL A 673 27.73 -62.59 -0.72
N LEU A 674 28.28 -63.07 0.41
CA LEU A 674 28.20 -64.48 0.78
C LEU A 674 26.77 -64.95 1.06
N ALA A 675 25.91 -64.08 1.58
CA ALA A 675 24.50 -64.40 1.82
C ALA A 675 23.69 -64.60 0.53
N ASN A 676 24.16 -64.07 -0.60
CA ASN A 676 23.49 -64.14 -1.90
C ASN A 676 24.26 -64.99 -2.92
N PHE A 677 25.35 -65.63 -2.50
CA PHE A 677 26.26 -66.36 -3.38
C PHE A 677 25.56 -67.48 -4.16
N GLY A 678 25.73 -67.48 -5.47
CA GLY A 678 25.13 -68.42 -6.40
C GLY A 678 23.70 -68.11 -6.83
N LEU A 679 23.12 -66.98 -6.39
CA LEU A 679 21.82 -66.48 -6.87
C LEU A 679 22.04 -65.58 -8.09
N CYS A 680 21.17 -65.72 -9.09
CA CYS A 680 21.16 -64.87 -10.29
C CYS A 680 19.89 -64.04 -10.39
N ALA A 681 19.93 -63.01 -11.24
CA ALA A 681 18.77 -62.17 -11.52
C ALA A 681 17.56 -63.02 -11.95
N GLY A 682 16.49 -62.96 -11.15
CA GLY A 682 15.27 -63.76 -11.32
C GLY A 682 15.09 -64.87 -10.29
N ASP A 683 16.12 -65.22 -9.53
CA ASP A 683 16.01 -66.18 -8.44
C ASP A 683 15.33 -65.57 -7.19
N PRO A 684 14.51 -66.36 -6.46
CA PRO A 684 13.95 -65.91 -5.19
C PRO A 684 15.04 -65.54 -4.19
N GLY A 685 15.04 -64.29 -3.74
CA GLY A 685 16.01 -63.78 -2.76
C GLY A 685 17.29 -63.20 -3.35
N TYR A 686 17.41 -63.11 -4.68
CA TYR A 686 18.50 -62.38 -5.33
C TYR A 686 18.55 -60.93 -4.86
N ASN A 687 19.71 -60.49 -4.35
CA ASN A 687 19.96 -59.11 -3.96
C ASN A 687 20.91 -58.43 -4.97
N PRO A 688 20.44 -57.45 -5.76
CA PRO A 688 21.25 -56.82 -6.81
C PRO A 688 22.47 -56.04 -6.29
N VAL A 689 22.55 -55.69 -5.00
CA VAL A 689 23.76 -55.06 -4.44
C VAL A 689 24.88 -56.04 -4.09
N ALA A 690 24.58 -57.35 -4.08
CA ALA A 690 25.59 -58.40 -3.91
C ALA A 690 26.29 -58.79 -5.24
N ASP A 691 25.66 -58.50 -6.38
CA ASP A 691 26.24 -58.60 -7.73
C ASP A 691 27.00 -57.29 -8.01
N VAL A 692 28.25 -57.23 -7.55
CA VAL A 692 29.09 -56.03 -7.55
C VAL A 692 29.63 -55.73 -8.96
N ASN A 693 29.75 -56.74 -9.82
CA ASN A 693 30.20 -56.56 -11.19
C ASN A 693 29.06 -56.33 -12.21
N PHE A 694 27.80 -56.50 -11.78
CA PHE A 694 26.57 -56.34 -12.54
C PHE A 694 26.43 -57.31 -13.73
N ASP A 695 27.00 -58.51 -13.64
CA ASP A 695 26.91 -59.54 -14.69
C ASP A 695 25.63 -60.39 -14.61
N GLY A 696 24.85 -60.20 -13.55
CA GLY A 696 23.55 -60.83 -13.32
C GLY A 696 23.61 -62.06 -12.42
N CYS A 697 24.76 -62.43 -11.86
CA CYS A 697 24.91 -63.53 -10.91
C CYS A 697 25.92 -63.20 -9.82
N VAL A 698 25.57 -63.49 -8.55
CA VAL A 698 26.50 -63.31 -7.43
C VAL A 698 27.47 -64.48 -7.37
N ASP A 699 28.75 -64.28 -7.70
CA ASP A 699 29.75 -65.34 -7.69
C ASP A 699 31.14 -64.90 -7.16
N PHE A 700 32.17 -65.68 -7.48
CA PHE A 700 33.54 -65.39 -7.02
C PHE A 700 34.11 -64.09 -7.59
N ALA A 701 33.62 -63.62 -8.75
CA ALA A 701 34.01 -62.36 -9.33
C ALA A 701 33.58 -61.19 -8.42
N ASP A 702 32.36 -61.22 -7.89
CA ASP A 702 31.86 -60.20 -6.96
C ASP A 702 32.62 -60.22 -5.64
N LEU A 703 32.80 -61.41 -5.07
CA LEU A 703 33.58 -61.57 -3.84
C LEU A 703 35.02 -61.09 -4.03
N SER A 704 35.62 -61.32 -5.19
CA SER A 704 36.96 -60.85 -5.51
C SER A 704 37.02 -59.31 -5.57
N ILE A 705 35.98 -58.63 -6.03
CA ILE A 705 35.93 -57.16 -6.04
C ILE A 705 35.89 -56.62 -4.60
N VAL A 706 35.00 -57.15 -3.75
CA VAL A 706 34.93 -56.75 -2.33
C VAL A 706 36.28 -56.97 -1.63
N LEU A 707 36.89 -58.14 -1.81
CA LEU A 707 38.18 -58.47 -1.19
C LEU A 707 39.34 -57.61 -1.71
N THR A 708 39.30 -57.20 -2.98
CA THR A 708 40.35 -56.33 -3.56
C THR A 708 40.29 -54.93 -2.97
N ASN A 709 39.10 -54.45 -2.62
CA ASN A 709 38.89 -53.11 -2.06
C ASN A 709 38.76 -53.11 -0.53
N PHE A 710 38.89 -54.27 0.12
CA PHE A 710 38.73 -54.43 1.57
C PHE A 710 39.65 -53.53 2.39
N GLY A 711 39.07 -52.85 3.39
CA GLY A 711 39.75 -51.91 4.27
C GLY A 711 39.89 -50.50 3.71
N ASN A 712 39.37 -50.22 2.51
CA ASN A 712 39.27 -48.87 1.97
C ASN A 712 37.95 -48.21 2.38
N THR A 713 37.93 -46.87 2.35
CA THR A 713 36.72 -46.05 2.46
C THR A 713 36.43 -45.41 1.11
N CYS A 714 35.15 -45.22 0.79
CA CYS A 714 34.76 -44.52 -0.43
C CYS A 714 35.33 -43.08 -0.43
N PRO A 715 35.95 -42.59 -1.53
CA PRO A 715 36.70 -41.33 -1.55
C PRO A 715 35.91 -40.07 -1.25
#